data_AF-A0A7S1YQY3-F1
#
_entry.id   AF-A0A7S1YQY3-F1
#
_cell.length_a   1.000
_cell.length_b   1.000
_cell.length_c   1.000
_cell.angle_alpha   90.00
_cell.angle_beta   90.00
_cell.angle_gamma   90.00
#
_symmetry.space_group_name_H-M   'P 1'
#
loop_
_entity.id
_entity.type
_entity.pdbx_description
1 polymer ?
#
loop_
_entity_poly.entity_id
_entity_poly.type
_entity_poly.pdbx_seq_one_letter_code
_entity_poly.pdbx_strand_id
1 'polypeptide(L)'
;MTTSSSTCHAFVAKHNAFAPPHVRLSMSTGTEASSAVNDFNSVHVAKTGGRGVVSTSQEAAEKNLSLGAPQKRPSGGHYLTRGGVQVTADVKSLRFSSNKDSINVPGTSLHAVEQLVEKLDSQRGVLLTSSYEFPGRYARWSLGFVDPPLEISGTGQKCTIRALNDRGTVLLPAVIGAMKKLYEEGVLEDIVVLTGGEEESAMTSQVDVKVVPPPEVGTFSEEDRSRQPSLFSVVRALVNLFGYDGGDRQLGLYGAFGYDLTFQFEPITLAQVRDITQRDLLLYLPDEIVVVDQDKQDAWTISYDFCVDQKSTQGMPRVGDATPFQPFDENDAEAVENFSSRDTPRSEFSKSVEKAKYEFKVGNLFEAVLSQTFREKLDAQTPPSVLFRRLRARNPSPYGFFINLGEDEYMVGASPEMFVRCESIAENDYRPGALRVETCPISGTVARGADALEDAQRVKSLMMNAKEESELTMCTDVDRNDKSRICEPGSVKVIGRRQIEMYSRLIHTVDHVEGYLRDEFDALDAFLCHTWAVTVTGAPKTWAIQFVEDNERSPRCWYGGAVGLVGFDGGMNTGLTLRTVRVKKGVAEVRAGATLLFDSCPEAEELETELKASAMIDAIVQKGSDEGIESNEAKEKQFQVGAGKSVILIDHEDSFVHTLGNYLRQTGAVVRTLRSGSSALSAIEKLINEGKKPNMVVLSPGPGNPSDFGLSTTIEFLTKHKIPAFGVCLGLQGMVEHFGGTLGILGYPMHGKPSGIILTKEGKTETSIFTGLPENFEVARYHSLHGIKETLPSSLEITAISEDGIVMGIQHKTLPFAAVQFHPESILTSPAHGLAILKNALSFLRYEDDDSDDEIPGSVAEVVADLEELGVSELKERLKDAGISSGGTKNELVVKLALWTQKSEEANNGQIDFENMSVFELRELKQGLGLKGTTKTKDELITALKECLM
;
A
#
# COMPACT_ATOMS: atom_id res chain seq x y z
N MET A 1 24.69 -10.16 -66.90
CA MET A 1 25.02 -9.07 -67.84
C MET A 1 24.50 -7.80 -67.19
N THR A 2 25.39 -7.01 -66.56
CA THR A 2 25.87 -5.70 -67.06
C THR A 2 24.81 -4.60 -66.98
N THR A 3 24.96 -3.43 -66.33
CA THR A 3 25.91 -2.82 -65.36
C THR A 3 25.56 -1.32 -65.29
N SER A 4 26.17 -0.57 -64.35
CA SER A 4 26.14 0.90 -64.17
C SER A 4 24.86 1.49 -63.56
N SER A 5 24.81 2.22 -62.43
CA SER A 5 25.76 3.01 -61.59
C SER A 5 25.76 4.53 -61.81
N SER A 6 26.13 5.25 -60.73
CA SER A 6 26.42 6.72 -60.65
C SER A 6 25.18 7.65 -60.57
N THR A 7 25.15 8.75 -59.80
CA THR A 7 25.88 9.16 -58.56
C THR A 7 25.08 10.29 -57.87
N CYS A 8 25.30 10.53 -56.57
CA CYS A 8 24.77 11.69 -55.85
C CYS A 8 25.29 13.03 -56.40
N HIS A 9 24.50 14.11 -56.28
CA HIS A 9 24.95 15.43 -55.77
C HIS A 9 23.74 16.29 -55.37
N ALA A 10 23.90 17.14 -54.33
CA ALA A 10 22.85 17.98 -53.76
C ALA A 10 22.99 19.45 -54.20
N PHE A 11 21.90 20.23 -54.27
CA PHE A 11 21.97 21.70 -54.31
C PHE A 11 20.72 22.45 -53.79
N VAL A 12 20.91 23.11 -52.63
CA VAL A 12 20.42 24.42 -52.15
C VAL A 12 19.19 25.13 -52.81
N ALA A 13 18.14 25.29 -52.00
CA ALA A 13 17.21 26.42 -51.75
C ALA A 13 16.87 27.52 -52.82
N LYS A 14 15.57 27.84 -52.95
CA LYS A 14 14.91 29.11 -52.50
C LYS A 14 13.38 29.19 -52.79
N HIS A 15 12.69 30.10 -52.10
CA HIS A 15 11.26 30.52 -52.28
C HIS A 15 10.97 31.04 -53.72
N ASN A 16 9.74 31.25 -54.22
CA ASN A 16 8.62 32.00 -53.61
C ASN A 16 7.30 32.00 -54.44
N ALA A 17 6.15 32.31 -53.80
CA ALA A 17 4.84 32.77 -54.35
C ALA A 17 4.05 31.79 -55.28
N PHE A 18 2.70 31.81 -55.43
CA PHE A 18 1.66 32.86 -55.35
C PHE A 18 0.29 32.35 -54.80
N ALA A 19 -0.66 33.26 -54.54
CA ALA A 19 -1.94 33.04 -53.82
C ALA A 19 -3.20 32.85 -54.69
N PRO A 20 -4.36 32.55 -54.06
CA PRO A 20 -5.64 33.20 -54.39
C PRO A 20 -6.28 33.93 -53.16
N PRO A 21 -7.33 34.78 -53.34
CA PRO A 21 -7.46 36.00 -52.51
C PRO A 21 -8.69 36.14 -51.57
N HIS A 22 -8.55 37.07 -50.61
CA HIS A 22 -9.50 37.97 -49.89
C HIS A 22 -11.03 37.70 -49.95
N VAL A 23 -11.82 37.86 -48.87
CA VAL A 23 -12.37 39.11 -48.28
C VAL A 23 -13.29 38.68 -47.11
N ARG A 24 -13.51 39.32 -45.95
CA ARG A 24 -12.89 40.40 -45.12
C ARG A 24 -13.57 40.34 -43.73
N LEU A 25 -12.86 40.69 -42.64
CA LEU A 25 -13.47 41.27 -41.42
C LEU A 25 -12.52 42.33 -40.83
N SER A 26 -13.05 43.52 -40.54
CA SER A 26 -12.34 44.68 -39.95
C SER A 26 -12.16 44.51 -38.43
N MET A 27 -10.94 44.70 -37.88
CA MET A 27 -10.51 45.90 -37.13
C MET A 27 -11.52 46.39 -36.06
N SER A 28 -11.16 46.68 -34.80
CA SER A 28 -9.86 46.84 -34.08
C SER A 28 -10.16 46.91 -32.55
N THR A 29 -9.28 46.95 -31.53
CA THR A 29 -7.94 47.54 -31.29
C THR A 29 -7.32 46.98 -29.98
N GLY A 30 -5.99 46.96 -29.86
CA GLY A 30 -5.22 46.90 -28.57
C GLY A 30 -4.69 45.50 -28.20
N THR A 31 -3.38 45.20 -28.21
CA THR A 31 -2.31 45.56 -27.23
C THR A 31 -2.65 45.10 -25.80
N GLU A 32 -1.84 44.32 -25.08
CA GLU A 32 -0.37 44.13 -25.13
C GLU A 32 0.05 42.64 -24.98
N ALA A 33 1.35 42.36 -25.11
CA ALA A 33 1.93 41.04 -24.86
C ALA A 33 2.45 40.91 -23.43
N SER A 34 2.16 39.78 -22.76
CA SER A 34 2.95 39.31 -21.61
C SER A 34 3.14 37.79 -21.68
N SER A 35 4.34 37.35 -21.34
CA SER A 35 4.74 35.95 -21.31
C SER A 35 4.14 35.24 -20.10
N ALA A 36 3.24 34.27 -20.33
CA ALA A 36 2.81 33.34 -19.29
C ALA A 36 3.79 32.17 -19.19
N VAL A 37 4.64 32.19 -18.16
CA VAL A 37 5.26 30.96 -17.63
C VAL A 37 4.17 30.24 -16.86
N ASN A 38 3.84 29.00 -17.24
CA ASN A 38 2.83 28.22 -16.51
C ASN A 38 3.36 27.87 -15.11
N ASP A 39 2.64 28.32 -14.09
CA ASP A 39 2.98 28.13 -12.69
C ASP A 39 2.63 26.70 -12.26
N PHE A 40 3.65 25.87 -12.01
CA PHE A 40 3.50 24.44 -11.69
C PHE A 40 3.06 24.16 -10.24
N ASN A 41 2.75 25.18 -9.44
CA ASN A 41 2.54 25.07 -7.99
C ASN A 41 1.07 25.02 -7.50
N SER A 42 0.07 24.99 -8.38
CA SER A 42 -1.34 24.92 -7.97
C SER A 42 -1.79 23.49 -7.57
N VAL A 43 -1.09 22.87 -6.62
CA VAL A 43 -1.57 21.66 -5.94
C VAL A 43 -2.64 22.08 -4.93
N HIS A 44 -3.91 21.87 -5.28
CA HIS A 44 -5.03 22.09 -4.35
C HIS A 44 -5.07 21.00 -3.27
N VAL A 45 -4.26 21.17 -2.22
CA VAL A 45 -4.40 20.42 -0.97
C VAL A 45 -5.71 20.85 -0.31
N ALA A 46 -6.66 19.92 -0.19
CA ALA A 46 -7.95 20.17 0.45
C ALA A 46 -7.76 20.52 1.95
N LYS A 47 -7.93 21.79 2.30
CA LYS A 47 -7.96 22.24 3.70
C LYS A 47 -9.29 21.85 4.33
N THR A 48 -9.24 20.99 5.34
CA THR A 48 -10.38 20.74 6.23
C THR A 48 -10.75 22.01 7.01
N GLY A 49 -12.05 22.35 7.04
CA GLY A 49 -12.56 23.46 7.86
C GLY A 49 -13.18 24.64 7.10
N GLY A 50 -14.21 24.38 6.27
CA GLY A 50 -15.04 25.43 5.68
C GLY A 50 -16.36 24.87 5.15
N ARG A 51 -17.49 25.49 5.50
CA ARG A 51 -18.81 25.11 4.93
C ARG A 51 -18.84 25.54 3.45
N GLY A 52 -19.10 24.60 2.54
CA GLY A 52 -19.29 24.92 1.12
C GLY A 52 -18.40 24.15 0.12
N VAL A 53 -17.89 22.97 0.48
CA VAL A 53 -17.38 22.01 -0.52
C VAL A 53 -18.56 21.14 -0.96
N VAL A 54 -18.86 21.17 -2.25
CA VAL A 54 -19.78 20.24 -2.92
C VAL A 54 -19.20 18.83 -2.72
N SER A 55 -19.98 17.87 -2.20
CA SER A 55 -19.44 16.53 -1.96
C SER A 55 -19.05 15.87 -3.29
N THR A 56 -18.07 14.98 -3.27
CA THR A 56 -17.63 14.25 -4.48
C THR A 56 -18.76 13.44 -5.12
N SER A 57 -19.70 12.98 -4.29
CA SER A 57 -20.98 12.38 -4.70
C SER A 57 -21.95 13.35 -5.39
N GLN A 58 -21.82 14.66 -5.20
CA GLN A 58 -22.59 15.68 -5.93
C GLN A 58 -22.00 15.97 -7.32
N GLU A 59 -20.67 16.08 -7.48
CA GLU A 59 -20.05 16.21 -8.83
C GLU A 59 -20.27 14.94 -9.68
N ALA A 60 -20.20 13.75 -9.08
CA ALA A 60 -20.54 12.50 -9.77
C ALA A 60 -22.04 12.40 -10.09
N ALA A 61 -22.92 12.98 -9.26
CA ALA A 61 -24.36 13.07 -9.55
C ALA A 61 -24.68 14.08 -10.65
N GLU A 62 -23.94 15.19 -10.77
CA GLU A 62 -24.07 16.14 -11.89
C GLU A 62 -23.75 15.46 -13.23
N LYS A 63 -22.85 14.47 -13.25
CA LYS A 63 -22.51 13.66 -14.44
C LYS A 63 -23.23 12.30 -14.53
N ASN A 64 -24.07 11.94 -13.56
CA ASN A 64 -24.76 10.64 -13.45
C ASN A 64 -23.86 9.37 -13.59
N LEU A 65 -22.59 9.45 -13.17
CA LEU A 65 -21.67 8.30 -13.25
C LEU A 65 -22.02 7.23 -12.20
N SER A 66 -21.84 5.94 -12.52
CA SER A 66 -22.08 4.85 -11.55
C SER A 66 -21.00 4.75 -10.47
N LEU A 67 -19.76 5.13 -10.80
CA LEU A 67 -18.56 4.82 -10.01
C LEU A 67 -18.42 3.32 -9.69
N GLY A 68 -18.99 2.46 -10.53
CA GLY A 68 -19.07 1.01 -10.36
C GLY A 68 -20.19 0.54 -9.43
N ALA A 69 -20.88 1.43 -8.71
CA ALA A 69 -22.00 1.07 -7.85
C ALA A 69 -23.26 0.73 -8.69
N PRO A 70 -24.18 -0.12 -8.18
CA PRO A 70 -25.43 -0.49 -8.84
C PRO A 70 -26.47 0.66 -8.98
N GLN A 71 -26.03 1.92 -8.83
CA GLN A 71 -26.78 3.17 -9.00
C GLN A 71 -28.06 3.30 -8.18
N LYS A 72 -29.18 2.73 -8.62
CA LYS A 72 -30.51 3.03 -8.08
C LYS A 72 -31.31 1.74 -7.96
N ARG A 73 -31.98 1.58 -6.82
CA ARG A 73 -32.96 0.53 -6.59
C ARG A 73 -33.99 0.49 -7.74
N PRO A 74 -34.19 -0.67 -8.40
CA PRO A 74 -35.15 -0.82 -9.47
C PRO A 74 -36.58 -0.75 -8.91
N SER A 75 -37.55 -0.40 -9.74
CA SER A 75 -38.97 -0.35 -9.36
C SER A 75 -39.61 -1.74 -9.19
N GLY A 76 -38.92 -2.80 -9.62
CA GLY A 76 -39.53 -4.09 -9.92
C GLY A 76 -40.51 -4.00 -11.10
N GLY A 77 -41.25 -5.07 -11.32
CA GLY A 77 -42.28 -5.19 -12.36
C GLY A 77 -41.99 -6.30 -13.36
N HIS A 78 -42.66 -6.23 -14.52
CA HIS A 78 -42.55 -7.22 -15.59
C HIS A 78 -41.90 -6.59 -16.83
N TYR A 79 -40.96 -7.29 -17.45
CA TYR A 79 -40.36 -6.92 -18.72
C TYR A 79 -40.17 -8.14 -19.62
N LEU A 80 -40.06 -7.89 -20.92
CA LEU A 80 -39.80 -8.90 -21.95
C LEU A 80 -38.39 -8.68 -22.47
N THR A 81 -37.57 -9.73 -22.50
CA THR A 81 -36.23 -9.66 -23.11
C THR A 81 -36.33 -9.66 -24.64
N ARG A 82 -35.28 -9.20 -25.31
CA ARG A 82 -35.15 -9.21 -26.79
C ARG A 82 -35.25 -10.64 -27.36
N GLY A 83 -34.84 -11.64 -26.59
CA GLY A 83 -35.01 -13.06 -26.93
C GLY A 83 -36.36 -13.68 -26.53
N GLY A 84 -37.33 -12.88 -26.06
CA GLY A 84 -38.71 -13.33 -25.78
C GLY A 84 -38.93 -13.98 -24.40
N VAL A 85 -37.94 -13.93 -23.49
CA VAL A 85 -38.11 -14.41 -22.11
C VAL A 85 -38.92 -13.37 -21.33
N GLN A 86 -39.99 -13.78 -20.67
CA GLN A 86 -40.72 -12.91 -19.75
C GLN A 86 -40.03 -12.94 -18.39
N VAL A 87 -39.69 -11.78 -17.84
CA VAL A 87 -39.04 -11.65 -16.53
C VAL A 87 -39.91 -10.82 -15.60
N THR A 88 -40.07 -11.31 -14.37
CA THR A 88 -40.74 -10.61 -13.27
C THR A 88 -39.71 -10.34 -12.19
N ALA A 89 -39.48 -9.08 -11.85
CA ALA A 89 -38.58 -8.67 -10.77
C ALA A 89 -39.39 -8.19 -9.55
N ASP A 90 -39.24 -8.87 -8.42
CA ASP A 90 -39.77 -8.47 -7.11
C ASP A 90 -38.65 -7.83 -6.27
N VAL A 91 -38.87 -6.61 -5.77
CA VAL A 91 -37.82 -5.82 -5.10
C VAL A 91 -38.20 -5.54 -3.65
N LYS A 92 -37.42 -6.10 -2.72
CA LYS A 92 -37.65 -5.99 -1.28
C LYS A 92 -36.61 -5.09 -0.64
N SER A 93 -37.06 -4.07 0.10
CA SER A 93 -36.16 -3.24 0.90
C SER A 93 -35.54 -4.05 2.03
N LEU A 94 -34.22 -3.97 2.19
CA LEU A 94 -33.52 -4.41 3.40
C LEU A 94 -33.31 -3.20 4.32
N ARG A 95 -33.11 -3.45 5.62
CA ARG A 95 -32.73 -2.39 6.55
C ARG A 95 -31.23 -2.12 6.43
N PHE A 96 -30.84 -0.98 5.87
CA PHE A 96 -29.43 -0.59 5.89
C PHE A 96 -28.89 -0.51 7.34
N SER A 97 -27.70 -1.06 7.54
CA SER A 97 -26.95 -0.98 8.80
C SER A 97 -25.46 -1.13 8.54
N SER A 98 -24.66 -0.25 9.14
CA SER A 98 -23.20 -0.27 9.15
C SER A 98 -22.60 -0.65 10.51
N ASN A 99 -23.42 -0.83 11.55
CA ASN A 99 -22.93 -1.24 12.87
C ASN A 99 -22.60 -2.74 12.88
N LYS A 100 -21.39 -3.13 13.32
CA LYS A 100 -20.97 -4.53 13.47
C LYS A 100 -21.91 -5.35 14.35
N ASP A 101 -22.56 -4.76 15.36
CA ASP A 101 -23.54 -5.46 16.20
C ASP A 101 -24.75 -6.00 15.41
N SER A 102 -25.00 -5.47 14.21
CA SER A 102 -26.12 -5.87 13.35
C SER A 102 -25.85 -7.13 12.50
N ILE A 103 -24.64 -7.70 12.51
CA ILE A 103 -24.33 -8.97 11.84
C ILE A 103 -25.33 -10.06 12.23
N ASN A 104 -25.74 -10.10 13.50
CA ASN A 104 -26.68 -11.09 14.05
C ASN A 104 -28.15 -10.61 14.05
N VAL A 105 -28.49 -9.53 13.33
CA VAL A 105 -29.84 -8.94 13.29
C VAL A 105 -30.49 -9.23 11.92
N PRO A 106 -31.48 -10.15 11.85
CA PRO A 106 -32.14 -10.51 10.60
C PRO A 106 -32.78 -9.33 9.87
N GLY A 107 -32.79 -9.40 8.54
CA GLY A 107 -33.34 -8.35 7.67
C GLY A 107 -32.48 -7.08 7.54
N THR A 108 -31.25 -7.08 8.08
CA THR A 108 -30.29 -5.99 7.87
C THR A 108 -29.35 -6.28 6.68
N SER A 109 -28.82 -5.22 6.07
CA SER A 109 -27.85 -5.31 4.97
C SER A 109 -26.59 -6.08 5.36
N LEU A 110 -26.09 -5.87 6.58
CA LEU A 110 -24.86 -6.50 7.06
C LEU A 110 -25.07 -8.00 7.32
N HIS A 111 -26.21 -8.38 7.91
CA HIS A 111 -26.60 -9.78 8.06
C HIS A 111 -26.77 -10.49 6.71
N ALA A 112 -27.41 -9.86 5.72
CA ALA A 112 -27.61 -10.44 4.40
C ALA A 112 -26.29 -10.70 3.65
N VAL A 113 -25.33 -9.77 3.74
CA VAL A 113 -23.98 -9.97 3.18
C VAL A 113 -23.22 -11.08 3.93
N GLU A 114 -23.33 -11.16 5.25
CA GLU A 114 -22.66 -12.21 6.03
C GLU A 114 -23.25 -13.60 5.73
N GLN A 115 -24.57 -13.72 5.55
CA GLN A 115 -25.21 -14.96 5.12
C GLN A 115 -24.72 -15.44 3.75
N LEU A 116 -24.45 -14.52 2.80
CA LEU A 116 -23.82 -14.90 1.53
C LEU A 116 -22.40 -15.42 1.75
N VAL A 117 -21.61 -14.76 2.59
CA VAL A 117 -20.23 -15.20 2.94
C VAL A 117 -20.23 -16.60 3.57
N GLU A 118 -21.18 -16.93 4.45
CA GLU A 118 -21.29 -18.28 5.02
C GLU A 118 -21.73 -19.32 4.00
N LYS A 119 -22.75 -18.99 3.18
CA LYS A 119 -23.30 -19.94 2.19
C LYS A 119 -22.32 -20.27 1.07
N LEU A 120 -21.51 -19.31 0.63
CA LEU A 120 -20.54 -19.48 -0.46
C LEU A 120 -19.46 -20.54 -0.18
N ASP A 121 -19.21 -20.94 1.08
CA ASP A 121 -18.35 -22.10 1.37
C ASP A 121 -18.91 -23.42 0.80
N SER A 122 -20.23 -23.50 0.55
CA SER A 122 -20.91 -24.73 0.12
C SER A 122 -21.82 -24.60 -1.10
N GLN A 123 -22.29 -23.39 -1.42
CA GLN A 123 -23.21 -23.11 -2.52
C GLN A 123 -22.50 -22.32 -3.61
N ARG A 124 -22.74 -22.67 -4.89
CA ARG A 124 -22.25 -21.90 -6.04
C ARG A 124 -22.82 -20.49 -6.00
N GLY A 125 -22.01 -19.50 -6.37
CA GLY A 125 -22.43 -18.10 -6.29
C GLY A 125 -21.28 -17.12 -6.36
N VAL A 126 -21.62 -15.83 -6.29
CA VAL A 126 -20.70 -14.70 -6.41
C VAL A 126 -21.08 -13.64 -5.38
N LEU A 127 -20.07 -13.10 -4.69
CA LEU A 127 -20.14 -11.86 -3.94
C LEU A 127 -19.06 -10.91 -4.47
N LEU A 128 -19.48 -9.78 -5.03
CA LEU A 128 -18.63 -8.66 -5.44
C LEU A 128 -18.77 -7.52 -4.42
N THR A 129 -17.67 -6.84 -4.12
CA THR A 129 -17.62 -5.76 -3.13
C THR A 129 -16.62 -4.68 -3.53
N SER A 130 -17.00 -3.42 -3.37
CA SER A 130 -16.07 -2.29 -3.28
C SER A 130 -16.06 -1.79 -1.84
N SER A 131 -14.88 -1.85 -1.22
CA SER A 131 -14.64 -1.35 0.14
C SER A 131 -13.77 -0.08 0.16
N TYR A 132 -13.41 0.42 -1.03
CA TYR A 132 -12.62 1.63 -1.24
C TYR A 132 -13.50 2.74 -1.86
N GLU A 133 -13.21 3.98 -1.51
CA GLU A 133 -13.85 5.17 -2.07
C GLU A 133 -12.75 6.04 -2.69
N PHE A 134 -12.90 6.41 -3.97
CA PHE A 134 -12.02 7.37 -4.62
C PHE A 134 -12.85 8.38 -5.44
N PRO A 135 -12.66 9.70 -5.23
CA PRO A 135 -13.44 10.75 -5.90
C PRO A 135 -13.52 10.56 -7.42
N GLY A 136 -14.75 10.53 -7.95
CA GLY A 136 -15.00 10.42 -9.39
C GLY A 136 -14.66 9.05 -10.01
N ARG A 137 -14.27 8.04 -9.22
CA ARG A 137 -13.84 6.73 -9.75
C ARG A 137 -14.49 5.52 -9.08
N TYR A 138 -14.48 5.45 -7.76
CA TYR A 138 -14.94 4.29 -6.98
C TYR A 138 -15.92 4.71 -5.87
N ALA A 139 -17.08 4.06 -5.82
CA ALA A 139 -18.03 4.10 -4.71
C ALA A 139 -18.00 2.78 -3.93
N ARG A 140 -18.53 2.76 -2.71
CA ARG A 140 -18.59 1.57 -1.83
C ARG A 140 -19.94 0.86 -1.91
N TRP A 141 -19.88 -0.43 -2.20
CA TRP A 141 -21.08 -1.25 -2.41
C TRP A 141 -20.75 -2.74 -2.22
N SER A 142 -21.80 -3.55 -2.05
CA SER A 142 -21.74 -5.01 -2.07
C SER A 142 -22.90 -5.53 -2.92
N LEU A 143 -22.63 -6.53 -3.76
CA LEU A 143 -23.63 -7.19 -4.59
C LEU A 143 -23.31 -8.69 -4.64
N GLY A 144 -24.28 -9.55 -4.33
CA GLY A 144 -24.04 -10.99 -4.41
C GLY A 144 -25.27 -11.88 -4.33
N PHE A 145 -25.04 -13.16 -4.60
CA PHE A 145 -26.05 -14.22 -4.69
C PHE A 145 -25.43 -15.61 -4.48
N VAL A 146 -26.30 -16.60 -4.31
CA VAL A 146 -26.02 -18.03 -4.26
C VAL A 146 -27.12 -18.79 -5.00
N ASP A 147 -26.92 -20.09 -5.25
CA ASP A 147 -27.89 -20.98 -5.89
C ASP A 147 -28.39 -20.52 -7.30
N PRO A 148 -27.52 -19.97 -8.19
CA PRO A 148 -27.93 -19.43 -9.49
C PRO A 148 -28.52 -20.52 -10.41
N PRO A 149 -29.60 -20.24 -11.17
CA PRO A 149 -30.19 -21.22 -12.09
C PRO A 149 -29.29 -21.75 -13.21
N LEU A 150 -28.42 -20.92 -13.81
CA LEU A 150 -27.56 -21.33 -14.92
C LEU A 150 -26.08 -21.07 -14.65
N GLU A 151 -25.26 -22.00 -15.13
CA GLU A 151 -23.80 -21.91 -15.27
C GLU A 151 -23.42 -21.87 -16.76
N ILE A 152 -22.52 -20.96 -17.13
CA ILE A 152 -21.90 -20.86 -18.44
C ILE A 152 -20.40 -21.05 -18.21
N SER A 153 -19.89 -22.22 -18.54
CA SER A 153 -18.48 -22.59 -18.41
C SER A 153 -17.84 -22.74 -19.79
N GLY A 154 -16.54 -22.49 -19.93
CA GLY A 154 -15.85 -22.74 -21.20
C GLY A 154 -14.35 -22.95 -21.06
N THR A 155 -13.81 -23.75 -21.98
CA THR A 155 -12.37 -24.07 -22.09
C THR A 155 -12.00 -24.17 -23.56
N GLY A 156 -11.05 -23.36 -24.01
CA GLY A 156 -10.73 -23.19 -25.44
C GLY A 156 -11.98 -22.86 -26.28
N GLN A 157 -12.27 -23.68 -27.28
CA GLN A 157 -13.44 -23.50 -28.18
C GLN A 157 -14.73 -24.17 -27.67
N LYS A 158 -14.71 -24.85 -26.51
CA LYS A 158 -15.88 -25.55 -25.97
C LYS A 158 -16.57 -24.70 -24.92
N CYS A 159 -17.89 -24.57 -25.01
CA CYS A 159 -18.72 -23.93 -23.99
C CYS A 159 -19.84 -24.87 -23.55
N THR A 160 -20.08 -24.91 -22.25
CA THR A 160 -21.13 -25.70 -21.58
C THR A 160 -22.08 -24.73 -20.88
N ILE A 161 -23.36 -24.80 -21.22
CA ILE A 161 -24.43 -24.07 -20.53
C ILE A 161 -25.29 -25.08 -19.78
N ARG A 162 -25.26 -25.02 -18.45
CA ARG A 162 -25.81 -26.03 -17.54
C ARG A 162 -26.88 -25.44 -16.64
N ALA A 163 -28.00 -26.14 -16.48
CA ALA A 163 -28.95 -25.88 -15.42
C ALA A 163 -28.44 -26.45 -14.09
N LEU A 164 -28.35 -25.61 -13.06
CA LEU A 164 -27.92 -26.00 -11.71
C LEU A 164 -29.09 -26.37 -10.78
N ASN A 165 -30.32 -26.06 -11.18
CA ASN A 165 -31.56 -26.42 -10.50
C ASN A 165 -32.74 -26.42 -11.48
N ASP A 166 -33.92 -26.83 -11.02
CA ASP A 166 -35.15 -26.90 -11.82
C ASP A 166 -35.47 -25.58 -12.55
N ARG A 167 -35.17 -24.44 -11.93
CA ARG A 167 -35.41 -23.10 -12.48
C ARG A 167 -34.50 -22.82 -13.69
N GLY A 168 -33.30 -23.38 -13.69
CA GLY A 168 -32.41 -23.39 -14.86
C GLY A 168 -32.96 -24.19 -16.04
N THR A 169 -33.63 -25.32 -15.79
CA THR A 169 -34.20 -26.16 -16.85
C THR A 169 -35.31 -25.44 -17.64
N VAL A 170 -36.02 -24.50 -17.00
CA VAL A 170 -37.02 -23.64 -17.65
C VAL A 170 -36.39 -22.68 -18.68
N LEU A 171 -35.12 -22.28 -18.48
CA LEU A 171 -34.42 -21.32 -19.34
C LEU A 171 -33.73 -21.97 -20.54
N LEU A 172 -33.34 -23.25 -20.43
CA LEU A 172 -32.59 -23.93 -21.48
C LEU A 172 -33.28 -23.97 -22.87
N PRO A 173 -34.62 -24.08 -23.02
CA PRO A 173 -35.27 -23.97 -24.34
C PRO A 173 -34.94 -22.67 -25.10
N ALA A 174 -34.93 -21.52 -24.39
CA ALA A 174 -34.58 -20.23 -24.98
C ALA A 174 -33.08 -20.17 -25.35
N VAL A 175 -32.22 -20.72 -24.48
CA VAL A 175 -30.77 -20.86 -24.74
C VAL A 175 -30.51 -21.71 -25.99
N ILE A 176 -31.17 -22.87 -26.12
CA ILE A 176 -31.05 -23.74 -27.30
C ILE A 176 -31.48 -22.99 -28.58
N GLY A 177 -32.53 -22.18 -28.51
CA GLY A 177 -32.94 -21.31 -29.62
C GLY A 177 -31.83 -20.34 -30.05
N ALA A 178 -31.20 -19.66 -29.08
CA ALA A 178 -30.08 -18.76 -29.34
C ALA A 178 -28.84 -19.49 -29.89
N MET A 179 -28.50 -20.67 -29.37
CA MET A 179 -27.37 -21.46 -29.86
C MET A 179 -27.61 -21.98 -31.28
N LYS A 180 -28.83 -22.48 -31.59
CA LYS A 180 -29.20 -22.89 -32.95
C LYS A 180 -29.04 -21.75 -33.96
N LYS A 181 -29.38 -20.52 -33.59
CA LYS A 181 -29.16 -19.34 -34.43
C LYS A 181 -27.67 -19.11 -34.73
N LEU A 182 -26.79 -19.21 -33.72
CA LEU A 182 -25.33 -19.11 -33.93
C LEU A 182 -24.78 -20.23 -34.83
N TYR A 183 -25.34 -21.43 -34.76
CA TYR A 183 -24.99 -22.54 -35.65
C TYR A 183 -25.45 -22.30 -37.10
N GLU A 184 -26.68 -21.81 -37.29
CA GLU A 184 -27.20 -21.38 -38.60
C GLU A 184 -26.40 -20.21 -39.20
N GLU A 185 -25.85 -19.34 -38.35
CA GLU A 185 -24.95 -18.23 -38.74
C GLU A 185 -23.49 -18.70 -38.98
N GLY A 186 -23.17 -19.97 -38.76
CA GLY A 186 -21.83 -20.55 -39.00
C GLY A 186 -20.79 -20.22 -37.92
N VAL A 187 -21.22 -19.76 -36.75
CA VAL A 187 -20.36 -19.40 -35.60
C VAL A 187 -20.08 -20.62 -34.70
N LEU A 188 -20.97 -21.62 -34.71
CA LEU A 188 -20.78 -22.89 -34.00
C LEU A 188 -20.57 -24.04 -34.99
N GLU A 189 -19.63 -24.94 -34.66
CA GLU A 189 -19.36 -26.19 -35.37
C GLU A 189 -20.31 -27.30 -34.92
N ASP A 190 -20.72 -27.30 -33.65
CA ASP A 190 -21.52 -28.37 -33.04
C ASP A 190 -22.40 -27.87 -31.88
N ILE A 191 -23.53 -28.54 -31.66
CA ILE A 191 -24.45 -28.35 -30.53
C ILE A 191 -24.92 -29.73 -30.05
N VAL A 192 -24.54 -30.10 -28.83
CA VAL A 192 -25.01 -31.31 -28.14
C VAL A 192 -25.97 -30.91 -27.01
N VAL A 193 -27.20 -31.38 -27.08
CA VAL A 193 -28.23 -31.15 -26.05
C VAL A 193 -28.35 -32.41 -25.19
N LEU A 194 -28.13 -32.28 -23.88
CA LEU A 194 -28.20 -33.37 -22.92
C LEU A 194 -29.48 -33.27 -22.09
N THR A 195 -30.21 -34.38 -22.00
CA THR A 195 -31.45 -34.52 -21.24
C THR A 195 -31.23 -35.37 -19.98
N GLY A 196 -31.78 -34.93 -18.85
CA GLY A 196 -31.70 -35.66 -17.58
C GLY A 196 -32.81 -36.70 -17.43
N GLY A 197 -32.46 -37.98 -17.37
CA GLY A 197 -33.37 -39.10 -17.12
C GLY A 197 -33.42 -40.13 -18.26
N GLU A 198 -33.92 -41.34 -17.96
CA GLU A 198 -34.03 -42.46 -18.93
C GLU A 198 -35.36 -42.51 -19.70
N GLU A 199 -36.30 -41.59 -19.44
CA GLU A 199 -37.66 -41.59 -20.01
C GLU A 199 -37.86 -40.52 -21.11
N GLU A 200 -38.83 -40.73 -22.01
CA GLU A 200 -39.20 -39.78 -23.10
C GLU A 200 -39.69 -38.39 -22.61
N SER A 201 -39.84 -38.18 -21.30
CA SER A 201 -40.19 -36.89 -20.68
C SER A 201 -38.99 -36.16 -20.03
N ALA A 202 -37.76 -36.63 -20.25
CA ALA A 202 -36.54 -36.04 -19.69
C ALA A 202 -36.41 -34.54 -20.03
N MET A 203 -36.28 -33.68 -19.01
CA MET A 203 -35.99 -32.25 -19.22
C MET A 203 -34.52 -32.06 -19.61
N THR A 204 -34.24 -31.05 -20.43
CA THR A 204 -32.85 -30.66 -20.74
C THR A 204 -32.15 -30.22 -19.46
N SER A 205 -30.92 -30.71 -19.25
CA SER A 205 -30.06 -30.34 -18.12
C SER A 205 -28.82 -29.53 -18.56
N GLN A 206 -28.32 -29.76 -19.77
CA GLN A 206 -27.09 -29.14 -20.28
C GLN A 206 -27.14 -28.97 -21.81
N VAL A 207 -26.49 -27.93 -22.30
CA VAL A 207 -26.22 -27.67 -23.72
C VAL A 207 -24.73 -27.44 -23.87
N ASP A 208 -24.05 -28.31 -24.59
CA ASP A 208 -22.65 -28.15 -24.96
C ASP A 208 -22.56 -27.64 -26.40
N VAL A 209 -21.72 -26.64 -26.64
CA VAL A 209 -21.46 -26.08 -27.96
C VAL A 209 -19.97 -26.02 -28.23
N LYS A 210 -19.61 -26.20 -29.50
CA LYS A 210 -18.25 -25.99 -30.00
C LYS A 210 -18.26 -24.80 -30.95
N VAL A 211 -17.51 -23.77 -30.61
CA VAL A 211 -17.32 -22.59 -31.46
C VAL A 211 -16.37 -22.95 -32.60
N VAL A 212 -16.61 -22.43 -33.81
CA VAL A 212 -15.66 -22.64 -34.92
C VAL A 212 -14.30 -21.98 -34.58
N PRO A 213 -13.17 -22.51 -35.08
CA PRO A 213 -11.89 -21.82 -34.96
C PRO A 213 -11.95 -20.42 -35.59
N PRO A 214 -11.24 -19.42 -35.04
CA PRO A 214 -11.13 -18.11 -35.68
C PRO A 214 -10.44 -18.25 -37.05
N PRO A 215 -10.76 -17.39 -38.02
CA PRO A 215 -10.12 -17.41 -39.33
C PRO A 215 -8.65 -16.99 -39.24
N GLU A 216 -7.86 -17.31 -40.27
CA GLU A 216 -6.42 -17.02 -40.29
C GLU A 216 -6.11 -15.53 -40.10
N VAL A 217 -5.07 -15.21 -39.33
CA VAL A 217 -4.64 -13.84 -39.06
C VAL A 217 -4.32 -13.12 -40.38
N GLY A 218 -4.84 -11.89 -40.54
CA GLY A 218 -4.72 -11.10 -41.77
C GLY A 218 -5.83 -11.34 -42.79
N THR A 219 -6.83 -12.18 -42.51
CA THR A 219 -8.05 -12.33 -43.34
C THR A 219 -9.20 -11.40 -42.93
N PHE A 220 -9.09 -10.73 -41.78
CA PHE A 220 -10.05 -9.78 -41.21
C PHE A 220 -9.34 -8.48 -40.79
N SER A 221 -10.09 -7.41 -40.51
CA SER A 221 -9.53 -6.13 -40.02
C SER A 221 -9.12 -6.25 -38.55
N GLU A 222 -8.09 -5.54 -38.10
CA GLU A 222 -7.73 -5.56 -36.68
C GLU A 222 -8.86 -5.00 -35.80
N GLU A 223 -9.65 -4.07 -36.31
CA GLU A 223 -10.85 -3.54 -35.67
C GLU A 223 -11.92 -4.63 -35.44
N ASP A 224 -12.06 -5.60 -36.34
CA ASP A 224 -13.00 -6.73 -36.18
C ASP A 224 -12.43 -7.90 -35.36
N ARG A 225 -11.24 -7.78 -34.76
CA ARG A 225 -10.58 -8.89 -34.02
C ARG A 225 -11.41 -9.40 -32.84
N SER A 226 -12.07 -8.53 -32.08
CA SER A 226 -12.94 -8.91 -30.95
C SER A 226 -14.26 -9.58 -31.36
N ARG A 227 -14.54 -9.64 -32.67
CA ARG A 227 -15.75 -10.22 -33.26
C ARG A 227 -15.53 -11.59 -33.89
N GLN A 228 -14.28 -12.07 -33.93
CA GLN A 228 -13.99 -13.41 -34.42
C GLN A 228 -14.65 -14.47 -33.51
N PRO A 229 -15.07 -15.63 -34.08
CA PRO A 229 -15.70 -16.70 -33.32
C PRO A 229 -14.86 -17.11 -32.09
N SER A 230 -15.45 -16.99 -30.91
CA SER A 230 -14.83 -17.29 -29.61
C SER A 230 -15.91 -17.63 -28.57
N LEU A 231 -15.51 -17.99 -27.33
CA LEU A 231 -16.47 -18.13 -26.22
C LEU A 231 -17.32 -16.87 -26.01
N PHE A 232 -16.78 -15.69 -26.34
CA PHE A 232 -17.51 -14.43 -26.25
C PHE A 232 -18.64 -14.30 -27.27
N SER A 233 -18.63 -15.05 -28.38
CA SER A 233 -19.78 -15.15 -29.28
C SER A 233 -20.98 -15.79 -28.58
N VAL A 234 -20.75 -16.80 -27.74
CA VAL A 234 -21.78 -17.44 -26.91
C VAL A 234 -22.28 -16.48 -25.83
N VAL A 235 -21.36 -15.82 -25.09
CA VAL A 235 -21.72 -14.81 -24.08
C VAL A 235 -22.55 -13.68 -24.70
N ARG A 236 -22.13 -13.15 -25.85
CA ARG A 236 -22.83 -12.09 -26.61
C ARG A 236 -24.22 -12.53 -27.06
N ALA A 237 -24.42 -13.79 -27.47
CA ALA A 237 -25.74 -14.32 -27.78
C ALA A 237 -26.64 -14.42 -26.53
N LEU A 238 -26.09 -14.79 -25.37
CA LEU A 238 -26.84 -14.83 -24.11
C LEU A 238 -27.18 -13.42 -23.59
N VAL A 239 -26.25 -12.46 -23.69
CA VAL A 239 -26.50 -11.04 -23.39
C VAL A 239 -27.60 -10.48 -24.30
N ASN A 240 -27.65 -10.86 -25.57
CA ASN A 240 -28.74 -10.48 -26.47
C ASN A 240 -30.05 -11.23 -26.19
N LEU A 241 -30.01 -12.50 -25.77
CA LEU A 241 -31.20 -13.29 -25.40
C LEU A 241 -31.92 -12.70 -24.18
N PHE A 242 -31.17 -12.31 -23.15
CA PHE A 242 -31.70 -11.76 -21.90
C PHE A 242 -31.72 -10.22 -21.85
N GLY A 243 -31.08 -9.56 -22.82
CA GLY A 243 -31.08 -8.10 -22.98
C GLY A 243 -32.48 -7.51 -23.08
N TYR A 244 -32.65 -6.30 -22.59
CA TYR A 244 -33.93 -5.58 -22.56
C TYR A 244 -33.68 -4.08 -22.77
N ASP A 245 -34.75 -3.30 -22.94
CA ASP A 245 -34.67 -1.83 -22.98
C ASP A 245 -35.37 -1.24 -21.74
N GLY A 246 -34.65 -0.42 -20.95
CA GLY A 246 -35.22 0.31 -19.80
C GLY A 246 -35.55 -0.50 -18.53
N GLY A 247 -35.01 -1.71 -18.39
CA GLY A 247 -35.23 -2.62 -17.25
C GLY A 247 -34.15 -2.57 -16.15
N ASP A 248 -33.95 -3.71 -15.48
CA ASP A 248 -33.17 -3.82 -14.24
C ASP A 248 -31.66 -4.00 -14.45
N ARG A 249 -30.89 -2.92 -14.22
CA ARG A 249 -29.44 -2.87 -14.42
C ARG A 249 -28.63 -3.86 -13.56
N GLN A 250 -29.25 -4.53 -12.59
CA GLN A 250 -28.60 -5.57 -11.80
C GLN A 250 -28.77 -6.99 -12.36
N LEU A 251 -29.61 -7.24 -13.38
CA LEU A 251 -29.65 -8.53 -14.07
C LEU A 251 -28.55 -8.62 -15.14
N GLY A 252 -27.79 -9.71 -15.10
CA GLY A 252 -26.64 -9.94 -15.98
C GLY A 252 -25.96 -11.28 -15.72
N LEU A 253 -24.78 -11.46 -16.30
CA LEU A 253 -23.90 -12.62 -16.09
C LEU A 253 -22.73 -12.24 -15.17
N TYR A 254 -22.46 -13.06 -14.16
CA TYR A 254 -21.53 -12.77 -13.08
C TYR A 254 -20.51 -13.88 -12.88
N GLY A 255 -19.22 -13.57 -12.75
CA GLY A 255 -18.20 -14.57 -12.48
C GLY A 255 -16.79 -14.15 -12.85
N ALA A 256 -16.04 -15.08 -13.44
CA ALA A 256 -14.60 -14.99 -13.68
C ALA A 256 -14.22 -15.31 -15.13
N PHE A 257 -13.15 -14.67 -15.57
CA PHE A 257 -12.54 -14.75 -16.90
C PHE A 257 -11.06 -15.12 -16.70
N GLY A 258 -10.66 -16.29 -17.17
CA GLY A 258 -9.31 -16.84 -17.02
C GLY A 258 -8.34 -16.34 -18.09
N TYR A 259 -7.05 -16.34 -17.76
CA TYR A 259 -5.98 -15.78 -18.60
C TYR A 259 -5.93 -16.40 -20.00
N ASP A 260 -6.14 -17.72 -20.08
CA ASP A 260 -6.03 -18.50 -21.32
C ASP A 260 -7.09 -18.14 -22.39
N LEU A 261 -8.11 -17.32 -22.05
CA LEU A 261 -9.02 -16.71 -23.03
C LEU A 261 -8.27 -15.94 -24.14
N THR A 262 -7.10 -15.37 -23.83
CA THR A 262 -6.30 -14.61 -24.80
C THR A 262 -5.86 -15.45 -26.01
N PHE A 263 -5.68 -16.76 -25.83
CA PHE A 263 -5.25 -17.69 -26.89
C PHE A 263 -6.35 -18.00 -27.92
N GLN A 264 -7.56 -17.47 -27.74
CA GLN A 264 -8.64 -17.56 -28.74
C GLN A 264 -8.52 -16.49 -29.83
N PHE A 265 -7.68 -15.46 -29.65
CA PHE A 265 -7.52 -14.34 -30.59
C PHE A 265 -6.09 -13.82 -30.75
N GLU A 266 -5.14 -14.22 -29.90
CA GLU A 266 -3.70 -14.02 -30.12
C GLU A 266 -3.06 -15.35 -30.59
N PRO A 267 -2.26 -15.35 -31.68
CA PRO A 267 -1.63 -16.56 -32.22
C PRO A 267 -0.39 -16.98 -31.39
N ILE A 268 -0.62 -17.54 -30.22
CA ILE A 268 0.43 -17.97 -29.28
C ILE A 268 0.74 -19.46 -29.45
N THR A 269 2.03 -19.81 -29.46
CA THR A 269 2.49 -21.20 -29.42
C THR A 269 2.49 -21.68 -27.98
N LEU A 270 1.57 -22.58 -27.64
CA LEU A 270 1.46 -23.12 -26.28
C LEU A 270 2.63 -24.06 -25.95
N ALA A 271 3.32 -23.78 -24.84
CA ALA A 271 4.44 -24.55 -24.32
C ALA A 271 4.09 -25.29 -23.01
N GLN A 272 3.11 -24.77 -22.25
CA GLN A 272 2.72 -25.29 -20.93
C GLN A 272 1.56 -26.30 -21.02
N VAL A 273 1.56 -27.27 -20.11
CA VAL A 273 0.49 -28.28 -20.01
C VAL A 273 -0.66 -27.75 -19.15
N ARG A 274 -1.87 -27.72 -19.70
CA ARG A 274 -3.10 -27.37 -18.96
C ARG A 274 -3.72 -28.60 -18.30
N ASP A 275 -4.31 -28.39 -17.13
CA ASP A 275 -5.21 -29.35 -16.48
C ASP A 275 -6.47 -29.52 -17.33
N ILE A 276 -6.93 -30.75 -17.57
CA ILE A 276 -8.15 -31.04 -18.35
C ILE A 276 -9.42 -30.48 -17.69
N THR A 277 -9.35 -30.18 -16.38
CA THR A 277 -10.40 -29.52 -15.58
C THR A 277 -10.19 -28.01 -15.45
N GLN A 278 -9.22 -27.42 -16.16
CA GLN A 278 -9.09 -25.96 -16.24
C GLN A 278 -10.29 -25.38 -17.00
N ARG A 279 -10.86 -24.29 -16.44
CA ARG A 279 -11.90 -23.47 -17.06
C ARG A 279 -11.31 -22.10 -17.35
N ASP A 280 -11.56 -21.60 -18.55
CA ASP A 280 -11.10 -20.29 -19.01
C ASP A 280 -12.22 -19.24 -18.89
N LEU A 281 -13.48 -19.66 -18.83
CA LEU A 281 -14.65 -18.82 -18.56
C LEU A 281 -15.55 -19.52 -17.55
N LEU A 282 -16.03 -18.78 -16.55
CA LEU A 282 -17.17 -19.21 -15.74
C LEU A 282 -18.06 -18.02 -15.38
N LEU A 283 -19.32 -18.06 -15.80
CA LEU A 283 -20.33 -17.06 -15.49
C LEU A 283 -21.62 -17.73 -15.00
N TYR A 284 -22.30 -17.09 -14.05
CA TYR A 284 -23.60 -17.49 -13.54
C TYR A 284 -24.68 -16.47 -13.95
N LEU A 285 -25.89 -16.97 -14.19
CA LEU A 285 -27.12 -16.15 -14.23
C LEU A 285 -27.83 -16.29 -12.88
N PRO A 286 -27.91 -15.23 -12.05
CA PRO A 286 -28.65 -15.25 -10.79
C PRO A 286 -30.15 -15.03 -10.98
N ASP A 287 -30.93 -15.47 -9.99
CA ASP A 287 -32.38 -15.20 -9.89
C ASP A 287 -32.82 -14.65 -8.52
N GLU A 288 -31.86 -14.40 -7.63
CA GLU A 288 -31.99 -13.53 -6.48
C GLU A 288 -30.65 -12.81 -6.24
N ILE A 289 -30.67 -11.50 -6.02
CA ILE A 289 -29.47 -10.69 -5.79
C ILE A 289 -29.68 -9.81 -4.56
N VAL A 290 -28.75 -9.86 -3.61
CA VAL A 290 -28.64 -8.89 -2.51
C VAL A 290 -27.76 -7.73 -2.98
N VAL A 291 -28.24 -6.50 -2.78
CA VAL A 291 -27.56 -5.26 -3.13
C VAL A 291 -27.46 -4.34 -1.91
N VAL A 292 -26.28 -3.78 -1.68
CA VAL A 292 -26.01 -2.79 -0.63
C VAL A 292 -25.18 -1.65 -1.23
N ASP A 293 -25.73 -0.44 -1.23
CA ASP A 293 -25.03 0.81 -1.56
C ASP A 293 -24.68 1.51 -0.23
N GLN A 294 -23.39 1.53 0.11
CA GLN A 294 -22.93 2.04 1.41
C GLN A 294 -22.95 3.57 1.46
N ASP A 295 -22.72 4.22 0.32
CA ASP A 295 -22.61 5.67 0.22
C ASP A 295 -24.00 6.33 0.20
N LYS A 296 -25.00 5.66 -0.39
CA LYS A 296 -26.42 6.07 -0.33
C LYS A 296 -27.16 5.53 0.89
N GLN A 297 -26.50 4.69 1.69
CA GLN A 297 -27.08 4.01 2.86
C GLN A 297 -28.37 3.25 2.52
N ASP A 298 -28.38 2.57 1.38
CA ASP A 298 -29.54 1.83 0.88
C ASP A 298 -29.22 0.36 0.63
N ALA A 299 -30.20 -0.52 0.81
CA ALA A 299 -30.05 -1.95 0.60
C ALA A 299 -31.36 -2.62 0.18
N TRP A 300 -31.28 -3.60 -0.71
CA TRP A 300 -32.43 -4.33 -1.22
C TRP A 300 -32.06 -5.74 -1.69
N THR A 301 -33.07 -6.59 -1.79
CA THR A 301 -33.01 -7.87 -2.49
C THR A 301 -33.89 -7.79 -3.73
N ILE A 302 -33.41 -8.29 -4.86
CA ILE A 302 -34.17 -8.45 -6.10
C ILE A 302 -34.35 -9.95 -6.33
N SER A 303 -35.58 -10.43 -6.43
CA SER A 303 -35.89 -11.81 -6.81
C SER A 303 -36.49 -11.82 -8.21
N TYR A 304 -35.90 -12.57 -9.14
CA TYR A 304 -36.36 -12.71 -10.52
C TYR A 304 -37.16 -14.00 -10.70
N ASP A 305 -38.23 -13.96 -11.47
CA ASP A 305 -38.94 -15.13 -11.97
C ASP A 305 -39.06 -15.06 -13.50
N PHE A 306 -38.70 -16.14 -14.16
CA PHE A 306 -38.61 -16.25 -15.61
C PHE A 306 -39.77 -17.07 -16.16
N CYS A 307 -40.20 -16.78 -17.39
CA CYS A 307 -41.17 -17.58 -18.12
C CYS A 307 -40.75 -17.72 -19.60
N VAL A 308 -40.70 -18.96 -20.06
CA VAL A 308 -40.31 -19.39 -21.41
C VAL A 308 -41.33 -20.44 -21.86
N ASP A 309 -41.90 -20.29 -23.06
CA ASP A 309 -42.87 -21.23 -23.63
C ASP A 309 -44.00 -21.65 -22.67
N GLN A 310 -44.56 -20.68 -21.94
CA GLN A 310 -45.59 -20.84 -20.89
C GLN A 310 -45.16 -21.61 -19.62
N LYS A 311 -43.91 -22.11 -19.54
CA LYS A 311 -43.33 -22.64 -18.30
C LYS A 311 -42.73 -21.47 -17.52
N SER A 312 -43.14 -21.31 -16.27
CA SER A 312 -42.64 -20.24 -15.38
C SER A 312 -41.92 -20.82 -14.17
N THR A 313 -40.86 -20.13 -13.72
CA THR A 313 -40.20 -20.41 -12.44
C THR A 313 -41.00 -19.92 -11.23
N GLN A 314 -42.08 -19.14 -11.42
CA GLN A 314 -42.83 -18.55 -10.33
C GLN A 314 -43.37 -19.62 -9.37
N GLY A 315 -42.98 -19.52 -8.09
CA GLY A 315 -43.33 -20.49 -7.06
C GLY A 315 -42.39 -21.70 -6.94
N MET A 316 -41.42 -21.88 -7.85
CA MET A 316 -40.34 -22.86 -7.69
C MET A 316 -39.32 -22.37 -6.65
N PRO A 317 -38.73 -23.28 -5.84
CA PRO A 317 -37.75 -22.92 -4.81
C PRO A 317 -36.44 -22.43 -5.43
N ARG A 318 -35.86 -21.37 -4.85
CA ARG A 318 -34.51 -20.88 -5.18
C ARG A 318 -33.49 -21.60 -4.30
N VAL A 319 -33.16 -22.83 -4.69
CA VAL A 319 -32.21 -23.70 -4.00
C VAL A 319 -31.31 -24.38 -5.02
N GLY A 320 -30.06 -24.61 -4.65
CA GLY A 320 -29.06 -25.33 -5.44
C GLY A 320 -28.41 -26.44 -4.62
N ASP A 321 -27.52 -27.19 -5.26
CA ASP A 321 -26.71 -28.21 -4.59
C ASP A 321 -25.72 -27.56 -3.62
N ALA A 322 -25.78 -27.99 -2.35
CA ALA A 322 -24.82 -27.60 -1.32
C ALA A 322 -23.74 -28.69 -1.17
N THR A 323 -22.53 -28.44 -1.64
CA THR A 323 -21.35 -29.30 -1.45
C THR A 323 -20.41 -28.61 -0.46
N PRO A 324 -20.29 -29.08 0.80
CA PRO A 324 -19.41 -28.46 1.79
C PRO A 324 -17.96 -28.38 1.28
N PHE A 325 -17.27 -27.29 1.62
CA PHE A 325 -15.82 -27.13 1.40
C PHE A 325 -15.03 -28.35 1.88
N GLN A 326 -14.14 -28.86 1.02
CA GLN A 326 -13.23 -29.95 1.38
C GLN A 326 -11.86 -29.38 1.78
N PRO A 327 -11.41 -29.59 3.04
CA PRO A 327 -10.05 -29.23 3.44
C PRO A 327 -9.03 -30.15 2.74
N PHE A 328 -7.75 -29.79 2.80
CA PHE A 328 -6.69 -30.61 2.24
C PHE A 328 -6.64 -31.98 2.95
N ASP A 329 -6.73 -33.08 2.19
CA ASP A 329 -6.66 -34.43 2.76
C ASP A 329 -5.21 -34.87 2.99
N GLU A 330 -4.73 -34.71 4.23
CA GLU A 330 -3.42 -35.21 4.67
C GLU A 330 -3.30 -36.75 4.65
N ASN A 331 -4.37 -37.49 4.35
CA ASN A 331 -4.36 -38.95 4.19
C ASN A 331 -4.22 -39.37 2.70
N ASP A 332 -4.43 -38.46 1.75
CA ASP A 332 -4.19 -38.71 0.33
C ASP A 332 -2.67 -38.65 0.08
N ALA A 333 -2.04 -39.82 0.03
CA ALA A 333 -0.61 -39.95 -0.18
C ALA A 333 -0.12 -39.34 -1.50
N GLU A 334 -0.95 -39.35 -2.56
CA GLU A 334 -0.62 -38.75 -3.85
C GLU A 334 -0.70 -37.23 -3.78
N ALA A 335 -1.72 -36.67 -3.11
CA ALA A 335 -1.81 -35.23 -2.87
C ALA A 335 -0.68 -34.71 -1.97
N VAL A 336 -0.28 -35.48 -0.95
CA VAL A 336 0.83 -35.15 -0.04
C VAL A 336 2.19 -35.21 -0.74
N GLU A 337 2.45 -36.24 -1.56
CA GLU A 337 3.72 -36.38 -2.30
C GLU A 337 3.88 -35.29 -3.39
N ASN A 338 2.79 -34.92 -4.06
CA ASN A 338 2.79 -33.89 -5.11
C ASN A 338 2.70 -32.44 -4.58
N PHE A 339 2.50 -32.21 -3.27
CA PHE A 339 2.38 -30.87 -2.71
C PHE A 339 3.73 -30.13 -2.72
N SER A 340 3.78 -28.98 -3.39
CA SER A 340 4.90 -28.02 -3.29
C SER A 340 4.40 -26.62 -2.96
N SER A 341 4.99 -26.01 -1.93
CA SER A 341 4.67 -24.65 -1.46
C SER A 341 5.02 -23.55 -2.46
N ARG A 342 5.77 -23.85 -3.53
CA ARG A 342 5.93 -22.97 -4.70
C ARG A 342 6.19 -23.76 -5.99
N ASP A 343 5.80 -23.24 -7.14
CA ASP A 343 6.08 -23.85 -8.45
C ASP A 343 7.48 -23.52 -8.99
N THR A 344 8.01 -22.36 -8.63
CA THR A 344 9.28 -21.82 -9.13
C THR A 344 10.29 -21.80 -7.99
N PRO A 345 11.36 -22.63 -8.02
CA PRO A 345 12.39 -22.63 -6.99
C PRO A 345 13.10 -21.27 -6.83
N ARG A 346 13.60 -20.99 -5.61
CA ARG A 346 14.41 -19.79 -5.34
C ARG A 346 15.57 -19.67 -6.34
N SER A 347 15.88 -18.45 -6.78
CA SER A 347 16.82 -18.08 -7.85
C SER A 347 16.43 -18.44 -9.29
N GLU A 348 15.35 -19.21 -9.52
CA GLU A 348 14.90 -19.44 -10.90
C GLU A 348 14.13 -18.24 -11.47
N PHE A 349 13.35 -17.54 -10.64
CA PHE A 349 12.69 -16.31 -11.08
C PHE A 349 13.73 -15.28 -11.54
N SER A 350 14.78 -15.05 -10.74
CA SER A 350 15.93 -14.21 -11.11
C SER A 350 16.55 -14.57 -12.48
N LYS A 351 16.67 -15.87 -12.82
CA LYS A 351 17.17 -16.30 -14.14
C LYS A 351 16.22 -15.93 -15.29
N SER A 352 14.90 -15.97 -15.05
CA SER A 352 13.91 -15.52 -16.03
C SER A 352 13.92 -14.00 -16.19
N VAL A 353 14.26 -13.22 -15.14
CA VAL A 353 14.52 -11.78 -15.28
C VAL A 353 15.74 -11.52 -16.18
N GLU A 354 16.84 -12.25 -16.01
CA GLU A 354 18.03 -12.09 -16.88
C GLU A 354 17.72 -12.44 -18.36
N LYS A 355 16.85 -13.42 -18.62
CA LYS A 355 16.34 -13.66 -19.98
C LYS A 355 15.54 -12.47 -20.50
N ALA A 356 14.61 -11.94 -19.71
CA ALA A 356 13.81 -10.77 -20.11
C ALA A 356 14.71 -9.57 -20.45
N LYS A 357 15.75 -9.33 -19.65
CA LYS A 357 16.77 -8.30 -19.90
C LYS A 357 17.54 -8.49 -21.22
N TYR A 358 17.79 -9.73 -21.63
CA TYR A 358 18.34 -10.00 -22.96
C TYR A 358 17.33 -9.68 -24.07
N GLU A 359 16.05 -10.07 -23.92
CA GLU A 359 14.99 -9.76 -24.89
C GLU A 359 14.73 -8.24 -25.02
N PHE A 360 14.76 -7.49 -23.91
CA PHE A 360 14.72 -6.01 -23.91
C PHE A 360 15.91 -5.42 -24.68
N LYS A 361 17.12 -5.96 -24.46
CA LYS A 361 18.35 -5.48 -25.10
C LYS A 361 18.37 -5.65 -26.61
N VAL A 362 17.74 -6.70 -27.14
CA VAL A 362 17.63 -6.95 -28.59
C VAL A 362 16.39 -6.29 -29.21
N GLY A 363 15.50 -5.71 -28.40
CA GLY A 363 14.31 -4.99 -28.86
C GLY A 363 13.10 -5.88 -29.17
N ASN A 364 13.09 -7.13 -28.67
CA ASN A 364 11.94 -8.04 -28.81
C ASN A 364 10.82 -7.69 -27.83
N LEU A 365 11.18 -7.13 -26.67
CA LEU A 365 10.28 -6.67 -25.62
C LEU A 365 10.70 -5.27 -25.17
N PHE A 366 9.81 -4.56 -24.48
CA PHE A 366 10.06 -3.32 -23.75
C PHE A 366 9.80 -3.49 -22.25
N GLU A 367 8.77 -4.28 -21.94
CA GLU A 367 8.31 -4.63 -20.59
C GLU A 367 7.77 -6.07 -20.61
N ALA A 368 7.92 -6.81 -19.51
CA ALA A 368 7.33 -8.13 -19.34
C ALA A 368 6.94 -8.35 -17.88
N VAL A 369 5.78 -8.96 -17.62
CA VAL A 369 5.33 -9.30 -16.27
C VAL A 369 5.36 -10.80 -16.09
N LEU A 370 6.39 -11.29 -15.40
CA LEU A 370 6.48 -12.70 -14.99
C LEU A 370 5.97 -12.89 -13.56
N SER A 371 5.46 -14.09 -13.30
CA SER A 371 4.84 -14.49 -12.04
C SER A 371 5.25 -15.89 -11.60
N GLN A 372 5.15 -16.13 -10.29
CA GLN A 372 5.34 -17.45 -9.67
C GLN A 372 4.20 -17.73 -8.67
N THR A 373 3.91 -19.01 -8.47
CA THR A 373 2.80 -19.48 -7.64
C THR A 373 3.31 -20.02 -6.30
N PHE A 374 2.73 -19.53 -5.21
CA PHE A 374 2.93 -20.02 -3.85
C PHE A 374 1.69 -20.79 -3.40
N ARG A 375 1.85 -21.79 -2.53
CA ARG A 375 0.76 -22.68 -2.10
C ARG A 375 0.79 -22.95 -0.61
N GLU A 376 -0.39 -22.94 -0.01
CA GLU A 376 -0.64 -23.33 1.38
C GLU A 376 -1.79 -24.33 1.47
N LYS A 377 -1.77 -25.18 2.49
CA LYS A 377 -2.85 -26.14 2.77
C LYS A 377 -3.92 -25.48 3.64
N LEU A 378 -5.19 -25.69 3.32
CA LEU A 378 -6.31 -25.25 4.16
C LEU A 378 -6.84 -26.38 5.02
N ASP A 379 -7.07 -26.09 6.30
CA ASP A 379 -7.76 -26.96 7.23
C ASP A 379 -9.26 -26.63 7.33
N ALA A 380 -10.03 -27.51 7.98
CA ALA A 380 -11.47 -27.32 8.18
C ALA A 380 -11.84 -26.07 9.02
N GLN A 381 -10.87 -25.43 9.67
CA GLN A 381 -11.06 -24.18 10.44
C GLN A 381 -10.73 -22.93 9.60
N THR A 382 -10.23 -23.11 8.38
CA THR A 382 -9.85 -22.03 7.47
C THR A 382 -10.53 -22.19 6.10
N PRO A 383 -11.87 -22.31 6.04
CA PRO A 383 -12.59 -22.34 4.76
C PRO A 383 -12.49 -20.98 4.02
N PRO A 384 -12.83 -20.93 2.72
CA PRO A 384 -12.75 -19.72 1.90
C PRO A 384 -13.42 -18.47 2.52
N SER A 385 -14.53 -18.62 3.23
CA SER A 385 -15.21 -17.52 3.93
C SER A 385 -14.36 -16.88 5.03
N VAL A 386 -13.50 -17.65 5.71
CA VAL A 386 -12.55 -17.13 6.71
C VAL A 386 -11.43 -16.34 6.02
N LEU A 387 -10.93 -16.82 4.88
CA LEU A 387 -9.97 -16.09 4.05
C LEU A 387 -10.55 -14.75 3.59
N PHE A 388 -11.79 -14.74 3.09
CA PHE A 388 -12.47 -13.52 2.65
C PHE A 388 -12.60 -12.48 3.77
N ARG A 389 -13.03 -12.90 4.97
CA ARG A 389 -13.13 -12.00 6.14
C ARG A 389 -11.78 -11.39 6.51
N ARG A 390 -10.72 -12.20 6.60
CA ARG A 390 -9.36 -11.74 6.92
C ARG A 390 -8.82 -10.78 5.86
N LEU A 391 -9.01 -11.07 4.58
CA LEU A 391 -8.58 -10.21 3.47
C LEU A 391 -9.35 -8.89 3.45
N ARG A 392 -10.68 -8.92 3.58
CA ARG A 392 -11.53 -7.70 3.61
C ARG A 392 -11.20 -6.79 4.79
N ALA A 393 -10.82 -7.34 5.95
CA ALA A 393 -10.39 -6.57 7.11
C ALA A 393 -9.01 -5.92 6.91
N ARG A 394 -8.10 -6.59 6.21
CA ARG A 394 -6.70 -6.15 6.04
C ARG A 394 -6.52 -5.21 4.85
N ASN A 395 -7.11 -5.53 3.71
CA ASN A 395 -6.81 -4.90 2.42
C ASN A 395 -8.11 -4.37 1.77
N PRO A 396 -8.60 -3.18 2.17
CA PRO A 396 -9.67 -2.49 1.48
C PRO A 396 -9.29 -2.27 0.02
N SER A 397 -10.22 -2.53 -0.89
CA SER A 397 -9.99 -2.55 -2.34
C SER A 397 -11.26 -2.16 -3.12
N PRO A 398 -11.11 -1.60 -4.33
CA PRO A 398 -12.22 -1.30 -5.23
C PRO A 398 -12.86 -2.57 -5.84
N TYR A 399 -12.09 -3.66 -6.00
CA TYR A 399 -12.56 -4.93 -6.57
C TYR A 399 -12.27 -6.11 -5.64
N GLY A 400 -12.98 -6.16 -4.51
CA GLY A 400 -12.99 -7.31 -3.60
C GLY A 400 -14.05 -8.35 -4.01
N PHE A 401 -13.75 -9.64 -3.90
CA PHE A 401 -14.68 -10.70 -4.30
C PHE A 401 -14.51 -12.01 -3.54
N PHE A 402 -15.60 -12.78 -3.48
CA PHE A 402 -15.63 -14.18 -3.09
C PHE A 402 -16.55 -14.92 -4.06
N ILE A 403 -16.03 -15.92 -4.78
CA ILE A 403 -16.74 -16.70 -5.78
C ILE A 403 -16.55 -18.19 -5.46
N ASN A 404 -17.65 -18.94 -5.42
CA ASN A 404 -17.63 -20.39 -5.46
C ASN A 404 -17.90 -20.82 -6.91
N LEU A 405 -16.88 -21.39 -7.56
CA LEU A 405 -16.90 -21.79 -8.96
C LEU A 405 -17.47 -23.22 -9.14
N GLY A 406 -17.86 -23.89 -8.05
CA GLY A 406 -18.14 -25.32 -8.04
C GLY A 406 -16.89 -26.17 -8.30
N GLU A 407 -17.07 -27.49 -8.27
CA GLU A 407 -15.99 -28.48 -8.49
C GLU A 407 -14.83 -28.36 -7.47
N ASP A 408 -15.17 -27.97 -6.24
CA ASP A 408 -14.25 -27.67 -5.13
C ASP A 408 -13.17 -26.63 -5.51
N GLU A 409 -13.56 -25.66 -6.34
CA GLU A 409 -12.77 -24.51 -6.75
C GLU A 409 -13.43 -23.18 -6.33
N TYR A 410 -12.63 -22.27 -5.75
CA TYR A 410 -13.08 -20.99 -5.23
C TYR A 410 -12.08 -19.89 -5.58
N MET A 411 -12.55 -18.64 -5.60
CA MET A 411 -11.70 -17.46 -5.72
C MET A 411 -12.04 -16.44 -4.64
N VAL A 412 -11.01 -15.96 -3.94
CA VAL A 412 -11.12 -14.92 -2.90
C VAL A 412 -10.09 -13.84 -3.20
N GLY A 413 -10.51 -12.59 -3.40
CA GLY A 413 -9.60 -11.53 -3.85
C GLY A 413 -9.93 -10.15 -3.32
N ALA A 414 -8.92 -9.29 -3.36
CA ALA A 414 -8.99 -7.88 -2.98
C ALA A 414 -8.15 -7.06 -3.98
N SER A 415 -8.63 -6.98 -5.22
CA SER A 415 -7.87 -6.42 -6.33
C SER A 415 -7.86 -4.89 -6.32
N PRO A 416 -6.69 -4.25 -6.47
CA PRO A 416 -6.58 -2.79 -6.57
C PRO A 416 -7.00 -2.25 -7.95
N GLU A 417 -7.02 -3.08 -8.99
CA GLU A 417 -6.99 -2.61 -10.38
C GLU A 417 -8.29 -2.91 -11.14
N MET A 418 -8.90 -1.84 -11.69
CA MET A 418 -9.98 -1.95 -12.66
C MET A 418 -9.44 -2.56 -13.95
N PHE A 419 -10.07 -3.63 -14.45
CA PHE A 419 -9.75 -4.14 -15.78
C PHE A 419 -10.43 -3.28 -16.84
N VAL A 420 -11.76 -3.42 -16.98
CA VAL A 420 -12.59 -2.61 -17.88
C VAL A 420 -13.95 -2.34 -17.24
N ARG A 421 -14.36 -1.08 -17.22
CA ARG A 421 -15.73 -0.65 -16.90
C ARG A 421 -16.37 0.00 -18.13
N CYS A 422 -17.60 -0.40 -18.45
CA CYS A 422 -18.41 0.14 -19.54
C CYS A 422 -19.77 0.59 -18.99
N GLU A 423 -20.10 1.88 -19.12
CA GLU A 423 -21.38 2.43 -18.70
C GLU A 423 -21.97 3.36 -19.77
N SER A 424 -23.28 3.29 -20.01
CA SER A 424 -23.96 4.20 -20.95
C SER A 424 -24.09 5.59 -20.33
N ILE A 425 -23.57 6.61 -21.03
CA ILE A 425 -23.58 8.01 -20.60
C ILE A 425 -24.61 8.79 -21.41
N ALA A 426 -25.67 9.23 -20.73
CA ALA A 426 -26.82 9.89 -21.36
C ALA A 426 -26.44 11.14 -22.17
N GLU A 427 -25.59 12.01 -21.63
CA GLU A 427 -25.11 13.23 -22.28
C GLU A 427 -23.59 13.25 -22.34
N ASN A 428 -23.02 13.32 -23.55
CA ASN A 428 -21.58 13.41 -23.79
C ASN A 428 -21.31 14.11 -25.15
N ASP A 429 -20.05 14.51 -25.37
CA ASP A 429 -19.63 15.30 -26.54
C ASP A 429 -19.66 14.54 -27.89
N TYR A 430 -19.90 13.22 -27.90
CA TYR A 430 -19.78 12.37 -29.09
C TYR A 430 -21.14 11.84 -29.56
N ARG A 431 -21.79 10.97 -28.77
CA ARG A 431 -23.09 10.36 -29.08
C ARG A 431 -23.86 10.13 -27.78
N PRO A 432 -25.00 10.82 -27.55
CA PRO A 432 -25.87 10.59 -26.39
C PRO A 432 -26.21 9.11 -26.21
N GLY A 433 -26.01 8.59 -25.00
CA GLY A 433 -26.22 7.17 -24.66
C GLY A 433 -25.06 6.23 -25.02
N ALA A 434 -23.97 6.70 -25.64
CA ALA A 434 -22.79 5.88 -25.92
C ALA A 434 -22.19 5.25 -24.65
N LEU A 435 -21.62 4.06 -24.82
CA LEU A 435 -20.87 3.36 -23.77
C LEU A 435 -19.51 4.05 -23.58
N ARG A 436 -19.30 4.62 -22.40
CA ARG A 436 -18.02 5.12 -21.92
C ARG A 436 -17.23 3.94 -21.37
N VAL A 437 -16.04 3.71 -21.92
CA VAL A 437 -15.08 2.69 -21.50
C VAL A 437 -14.03 3.35 -20.62
N GLU A 438 -13.84 2.82 -19.42
CA GLU A 438 -12.82 3.24 -18.48
C GLU A 438 -11.90 2.10 -18.09
N THR A 439 -10.64 2.44 -17.84
CA THR A 439 -9.63 1.59 -17.20
C THR A 439 -8.78 2.45 -16.28
N CYS A 440 -8.04 1.83 -15.37
CA CYS A 440 -7.15 2.54 -14.46
C CYS A 440 -5.80 1.81 -14.33
N PRO A 441 -4.86 1.99 -15.27
CA PRO A 441 -3.54 1.38 -15.19
C PRO A 441 -2.81 1.79 -13.90
N ILE A 442 -2.28 0.80 -13.17
CA ILE A 442 -1.54 0.99 -11.91
C ILE A 442 -0.09 0.57 -12.11
N SER A 443 0.84 1.42 -11.68
CA SER A 443 2.26 1.07 -11.53
C SER A 443 2.88 2.01 -10.50
N GLY A 444 4.00 1.62 -9.89
CA GLY A 444 4.55 2.31 -8.74
C GLY A 444 3.80 2.00 -7.45
N THR A 445 4.52 1.42 -6.48
CA THR A 445 3.98 1.07 -5.16
C THR A 445 4.98 1.40 -4.06
N VAL A 446 4.55 2.15 -3.03
CA VAL A 446 5.31 2.29 -1.78
C VAL A 446 4.41 1.99 -0.58
N ALA A 447 4.99 1.52 0.52
CA ALA A 447 4.24 1.34 1.77
C ALA A 447 3.89 2.68 2.42
N ARG A 448 2.82 2.73 3.22
CA ARG A 448 2.47 3.88 4.07
C ARG A 448 3.52 4.12 5.16
N GLY A 449 3.84 5.39 5.41
CA GLY A 449 4.72 5.82 6.49
C GLY A 449 4.09 5.66 7.87
N ALA A 450 4.90 5.76 8.93
CA ALA A 450 4.44 5.77 10.32
C ALA A 450 3.66 7.04 10.66
N ASP A 451 3.89 8.14 9.93
CA ASP A 451 3.18 9.40 10.05
C ASP A 451 3.03 10.14 8.70
N ALA A 452 2.38 11.31 8.74
CA ALA A 452 2.09 12.13 7.57
C ALA A 452 3.34 12.76 6.90
N LEU A 453 4.46 12.91 7.61
CA LEU A 453 5.72 13.42 7.05
C LEU A 453 6.43 12.32 6.29
N GLU A 454 6.49 11.12 6.87
CA GLU A 454 7.04 9.96 6.18
C GLU A 454 6.18 9.58 4.96
N ASP A 455 4.85 9.60 5.06
CA ASP A 455 3.96 9.46 3.91
C ASP A 455 4.29 10.49 2.81
N ALA A 456 4.47 11.77 3.15
CA ALA A 456 4.82 12.81 2.19
C ALA A 456 6.20 12.59 1.54
N GLN A 457 7.18 12.08 2.30
CA GLN A 457 8.50 11.70 1.77
C GLN A 457 8.40 10.49 0.82
N ARG A 458 7.60 9.48 1.16
CA ARG A 458 7.39 8.27 0.34
C ARG A 458 6.56 8.58 -0.93
N VAL A 459 5.57 9.47 -0.85
CA VAL A 459 4.88 10.02 -2.03
C VAL A 459 5.87 10.76 -2.92
N LYS A 460 6.74 11.60 -2.35
CA LYS A 460 7.75 12.34 -3.11
C LYS A 460 8.76 11.40 -3.78
N SER A 461 9.23 10.35 -3.12
CA SER A 461 10.15 9.38 -3.73
C SER A 461 9.48 8.60 -4.87
N LEU A 462 8.22 8.15 -4.69
CA LEU A 462 7.44 7.52 -5.74
C LEU A 462 7.23 8.44 -6.96
N MET A 463 6.84 9.70 -6.73
CA MET A 463 6.64 10.67 -7.81
C MET A 463 7.93 11.08 -8.54
N MET A 464 9.09 10.94 -7.90
CA MET A 464 10.39 11.26 -8.50
C MET A 464 11.14 10.02 -9.04
N ASN A 465 10.58 8.81 -8.92
CA ASN A 465 11.19 7.60 -9.45
C ASN A 465 10.93 7.46 -10.95
N ALA A 466 12.00 7.54 -11.74
CA ALA A 466 11.95 7.45 -13.20
C ALA A 466 11.59 6.03 -13.72
N LYS A 467 11.85 4.95 -12.95
CA LYS A 467 11.41 3.58 -13.31
C LYS A 467 9.88 3.53 -13.39
N GLU A 468 9.22 3.85 -12.28
CA GLU A 468 7.76 3.79 -12.16
C GLU A 468 7.06 4.78 -13.12
N GLU A 469 7.66 5.95 -13.36
CA GLU A 469 7.15 6.90 -14.35
C GLU A 469 7.17 6.31 -15.77
N SER A 470 8.26 5.65 -16.15
CA SER A 470 8.42 5.00 -17.46
C SER A 470 7.44 3.83 -17.62
N GLU A 471 7.35 2.95 -16.62
CA GLU A 471 6.44 1.81 -16.57
C GLU A 471 4.97 2.25 -16.74
N LEU A 472 4.51 3.19 -15.90
CA LEU A 472 3.14 3.70 -15.99
C LEU A 472 2.86 4.44 -17.31
N THR A 473 3.88 5.03 -17.94
CA THR A 473 3.73 5.64 -19.28
C THR A 473 3.45 4.57 -20.33
N MET A 474 4.22 3.47 -20.34
CA MET A 474 4.04 2.39 -21.32
C MET A 474 2.69 1.68 -21.16
N CYS A 475 2.31 1.36 -19.92
CA CYS A 475 0.98 0.81 -19.61
C CYS A 475 -0.15 1.71 -20.15
N THR A 476 -0.03 3.03 -19.98
CA THR A 476 -1.05 4.00 -20.40
C THR A 476 -1.09 4.19 -21.92
N ASP A 477 0.05 4.18 -22.62
CA ASP A 477 0.06 4.28 -24.08
C ASP A 477 -0.50 3.04 -24.78
N VAL A 478 -0.27 1.83 -24.23
CA VAL A 478 -0.91 0.60 -24.75
C VAL A 478 -2.41 0.61 -24.46
N ASP A 479 -2.83 1.03 -23.26
CA ASP A 479 -4.24 1.16 -22.93
C ASP A 479 -4.99 2.15 -23.86
N ARG A 480 -4.34 3.29 -24.18
CA ARG A 480 -4.86 4.24 -25.18
C ARG A 480 -4.92 3.63 -26.58
N ASN A 481 -3.94 2.82 -26.97
CA ASN A 481 -3.94 2.09 -28.24
C ASN A 481 -5.13 1.10 -28.30
N ASP A 482 -5.35 0.34 -27.25
CA ASP A 482 -6.41 -0.68 -27.18
C ASP A 482 -7.80 -0.03 -27.29
N LYS A 483 -8.03 1.12 -26.62
CA LYS A 483 -9.25 1.93 -26.80
C LYS A 483 -9.37 2.51 -28.22
N SER A 484 -8.27 2.99 -28.81
CA SER A 484 -8.29 3.66 -30.12
C SER A 484 -8.77 2.76 -31.26
N ARG A 485 -8.71 1.43 -31.08
CA ARG A 485 -9.26 0.44 -32.01
C ARG A 485 -10.79 0.47 -32.11
N ILE A 486 -11.50 0.84 -31.04
CA ILE A 486 -12.97 0.65 -30.90
C ILE A 486 -13.74 1.92 -30.50
N CYS A 487 -13.05 2.93 -29.98
CA CYS A 487 -13.64 4.18 -29.55
C CYS A 487 -13.78 5.21 -30.69
N GLU A 488 -14.66 6.18 -30.51
CA GLU A 488 -14.84 7.34 -31.39
C GLU A 488 -13.52 8.11 -31.55
N PRO A 489 -13.11 8.50 -32.77
CA PRO A 489 -11.85 9.23 -32.98
C PRO A 489 -11.76 10.52 -32.15
N GLY A 490 -10.69 10.64 -31.37
CA GLY A 490 -10.47 11.77 -30.46
C GLY A 490 -11.20 11.67 -29.11
N SER A 491 -11.99 10.61 -28.87
CA SER A 491 -12.65 10.39 -27.58
C SER A 491 -11.73 9.82 -26.50
N VAL A 492 -10.64 9.15 -26.90
CA VAL A 492 -9.67 8.53 -25.98
C VAL A 492 -8.85 9.60 -25.26
N LYS A 493 -9.04 9.73 -23.95
CA LYS A 493 -8.46 10.79 -23.11
C LYS A 493 -7.88 10.22 -21.81
N VAL A 494 -6.68 10.69 -21.45
CA VAL A 494 -6.13 10.51 -20.09
C VAL A 494 -6.69 11.63 -19.21
N ILE A 495 -7.62 11.30 -18.32
CA ILE A 495 -8.30 12.26 -17.43
C ILE A 495 -7.67 12.33 -16.03
N GLY A 496 -6.83 11.36 -15.68
CA GLY A 496 -5.94 11.40 -14.53
C GLY A 496 -4.57 10.83 -14.92
N ARG A 497 -3.48 11.52 -14.54
CA ARG A 497 -2.09 11.12 -14.81
C ARG A 497 -1.29 11.14 -13.52
N ARG A 498 -0.64 10.01 -13.16
CA ARG A 498 0.14 9.79 -11.94
C ARG A 498 -0.61 10.25 -10.67
N GLN A 499 -1.91 9.98 -10.60
CA GLN A 499 -2.70 10.33 -9.42
C GLN A 499 -2.30 9.43 -8.26
N ILE A 500 -2.11 10.03 -7.08
CA ILE A 500 -1.73 9.32 -5.87
C ILE A 500 -2.98 8.73 -5.21
N GLU A 501 -3.07 7.40 -5.20
CA GLU A 501 -4.09 6.67 -4.46
C GLU A 501 -3.49 6.13 -3.16
N MET A 502 -4.00 6.60 -2.03
CA MET A 502 -3.59 6.13 -0.71
C MET A 502 -4.56 5.05 -0.22
N TYR A 503 -4.00 3.89 0.10
CA TYR A 503 -4.67 2.76 0.73
C TYR A 503 -4.23 2.65 2.20
N SER A 504 -4.78 1.68 2.93
CA SER A 504 -4.47 1.48 4.37
C SER A 504 -2.99 1.17 4.63
N ARG A 505 -2.33 0.42 3.72
CA ARG A 505 -0.93 0.00 3.84
C ARG A 505 -0.04 0.44 2.67
N LEU A 506 -0.60 0.80 1.53
CA LEU A 506 0.13 1.11 0.30
C LEU A 506 -0.26 2.47 -0.27
N ILE A 507 0.60 3.00 -1.13
CA ILE A 507 0.38 4.18 -1.97
C ILE A 507 0.71 3.76 -3.39
N HIS A 508 -0.19 4.04 -4.32
CA HIS A 508 -0.06 3.73 -5.74
C HIS A 508 -0.06 5.00 -6.60
N THR A 509 0.67 4.99 -7.71
CA THR A 509 0.43 5.94 -8.81
C THR A 509 -0.49 5.31 -9.83
N VAL A 510 -1.55 6.02 -10.20
CA VAL A 510 -2.61 5.50 -11.07
C VAL A 510 -2.96 6.50 -12.16
N ASP A 511 -3.08 6.01 -13.38
CA ASP A 511 -3.64 6.74 -14.51
C ASP A 511 -5.12 6.39 -14.69
N HIS A 512 -5.89 7.30 -15.26
CA HIS A 512 -7.32 7.10 -15.53
C HIS A 512 -7.59 7.48 -16.97
N VAL A 513 -7.93 6.48 -17.78
CA VAL A 513 -8.14 6.63 -19.22
C VAL A 513 -9.59 6.32 -19.55
N GLU A 514 -10.22 7.19 -20.33
CA GLU A 514 -11.57 6.99 -20.86
C GLU A 514 -11.59 7.01 -22.39
N GLY A 515 -12.65 6.44 -22.97
CA GLY A 515 -13.05 6.58 -24.37
C GLY A 515 -14.53 6.27 -24.53
N TYR A 516 -15.12 6.55 -25.69
CA TYR A 516 -16.54 6.29 -25.97
C TYR A 516 -16.67 5.36 -27.17
N LEU A 517 -17.39 4.24 -27.05
CA LEU A 517 -17.49 3.24 -28.12
C LEU A 517 -18.26 3.76 -29.35
N ARG A 518 -17.75 3.42 -30.53
CA ARG A 518 -18.49 3.57 -31.81
C ARG A 518 -19.75 2.69 -31.80
N ASP A 519 -20.77 3.09 -32.54
CA ASP A 519 -22.11 2.44 -32.57
C ASP A 519 -22.05 0.93 -32.82
N GLU A 520 -21.05 0.46 -33.56
CA GLU A 520 -20.89 -0.94 -33.90
C GLU A 520 -20.33 -1.83 -32.76
N PHE A 521 -19.60 -1.28 -31.78
CA PHE A 521 -18.92 -2.05 -30.74
C PHE A 521 -19.70 -2.11 -29.42
N ASP A 522 -19.56 -3.24 -28.70
CA ASP A 522 -20.17 -3.45 -27.39
C ASP A 522 -19.13 -3.56 -26.25
N ALA A 523 -19.62 -3.72 -25.00
CA ALA A 523 -18.75 -3.83 -23.83
C ALA A 523 -17.85 -5.10 -23.85
N LEU A 524 -18.21 -6.14 -24.61
CA LEU A 524 -17.37 -7.33 -24.78
C LEU A 524 -16.24 -7.06 -25.80
N ASP A 525 -16.48 -6.21 -26.80
CA ASP A 525 -15.41 -5.70 -27.67
C ASP A 525 -14.40 -4.87 -26.86
N ALA A 526 -14.90 -4.04 -25.92
CA ALA A 526 -14.05 -3.33 -24.97
C ALA A 526 -13.23 -4.27 -24.07
N PHE A 527 -13.85 -5.30 -23.49
CA PHE A 527 -13.15 -6.34 -22.74
C PHE A 527 -12.03 -6.98 -23.57
N LEU A 528 -12.36 -7.47 -24.76
CA LEU A 528 -11.46 -8.24 -25.62
C LEU A 528 -10.28 -7.42 -26.14
N CYS A 529 -10.49 -6.16 -26.51
CA CYS A 529 -9.38 -5.31 -26.99
C CYS A 529 -8.33 -5.03 -25.91
N HIS A 530 -8.74 -4.90 -24.64
CA HIS A 530 -7.81 -4.73 -23.52
C HIS A 530 -7.22 -6.05 -23.03
N THR A 531 -7.68 -7.20 -23.50
CA THR A 531 -7.26 -8.51 -22.98
C THR A 531 -5.82 -8.84 -23.39
N TRP A 532 -4.87 -9.07 -22.48
CA TRP A 532 -4.84 -8.64 -21.07
C TRP A 532 -4.05 -7.33 -20.91
N ALA A 533 -4.19 -6.70 -19.75
CA ALA A 533 -3.51 -5.44 -19.45
C ALA A 533 -1.98 -5.62 -19.42
N VAL A 534 -1.25 -4.55 -19.75
CA VAL A 534 0.23 -4.55 -19.73
C VAL A 534 0.76 -4.85 -18.32
N THR A 535 0.10 -4.32 -17.29
CA THR A 535 0.34 -4.56 -15.86
C THR A 535 0.33 -6.03 -15.43
N VAL A 536 -0.15 -6.94 -16.28
CA VAL A 536 -0.09 -8.40 -16.09
C VAL A 536 0.55 -9.15 -17.26
N THR A 537 0.96 -8.50 -18.34
CA THR A 537 1.57 -9.17 -19.52
C THR A 537 2.91 -8.55 -19.90
N GLY A 538 2.90 -7.31 -20.35
CA GLY A 538 4.04 -6.56 -20.87
C GLY A 538 3.77 -5.97 -22.25
N ALA A 539 4.82 -5.43 -22.87
CA ALA A 539 4.76 -4.76 -24.16
C ALA A 539 5.98 -5.11 -25.03
N PRO A 540 5.84 -5.35 -26.35
CA PRO A 540 4.58 -5.48 -27.11
C PRO A 540 3.73 -6.70 -26.67
N LYS A 541 2.41 -6.53 -26.57
CA LYS A 541 1.50 -7.47 -25.87
C LYS A 541 1.65 -8.93 -26.33
N THR A 542 1.51 -9.22 -27.63
CA THR A 542 1.60 -10.60 -28.17
C THR A 542 2.97 -11.25 -27.90
N TRP A 543 4.07 -10.49 -27.99
CA TRP A 543 5.42 -10.98 -27.69
C TRP A 543 5.61 -11.23 -26.19
N ALA A 544 5.07 -10.35 -25.34
CA ALA A 544 5.10 -10.52 -23.89
C ALA A 544 4.28 -11.74 -23.45
N ILE A 545 3.11 -11.98 -24.06
CA ILE A 545 2.29 -13.18 -23.80
C ILE A 545 3.03 -14.46 -24.22
N GLN A 546 3.71 -14.50 -25.38
CA GLN A 546 4.54 -15.64 -25.77
C GLN A 546 5.71 -15.83 -24.79
N PHE A 547 6.38 -14.75 -24.37
CA PHE A 547 7.47 -14.82 -23.41
C PHE A 547 7.03 -15.34 -22.03
N VAL A 548 5.83 -14.97 -21.58
CA VAL A 548 5.16 -15.52 -20.40
C VAL A 548 4.90 -17.03 -20.56
N GLU A 549 4.31 -17.43 -21.69
CA GLU A 549 4.04 -18.84 -22.01
C GLU A 549 5.33 -19.69 -22.04
N ASP A 550 6.43 -19.14 -22.57
CA ASP A 550 7.72 -19.84 -22.70
C ASP A 550 8.53 -19.93 -21.39
N ASN A 551 8.30 -19.04 -20.42
CA ASN A 551 9.18 -18.88 -19.24
C ASN A 551 8.52 -19.10 -17.88
N GLU A 552 7.20 -19.09 -17.78
CA GLU A 552 6.51 -19.45 -16.52
C GLU A 552 6.40 -20.97 -16.35
N ARG A 553 6.38 -21.44 -15.10
CA ARG A 553 6.39 -22.88 -14.77
C ARG A 553 5.01 -23.56 -14.85
N SER A 554 3.93 -22.80 -14.83
CA SER A 554 2.56 -23.32 -14.73
C SER A 554 1.53 -22.36 -15.34
N PRO A 555 0.42 -22.85 -15.93
CA PRO A 555 -0.61 -21.99 -16.50
C PRO A 555 -1.21 -21.05 -15.44
N ARG A 556 -1.54 -19.83 -15.85
CA ARG A 556 -2.04 -18.79 -14.93
C ARG A 556 -3.45 -19.07 -14.40
N CYS A 557 -4.21 -19.92 -15.08
CA CYS A 557 -5.62 -20.18 -14.77
C CYS A 557 -6.39 -18.85 -14.66
N TRP A 558 -6.83 -18.48 -13.46
CA TRP A 558 -7.54 -17.23 -13.22
C TRP A 558 -6.63 -15.99 -13.10
N TYR A 559 -5.35 -16.11 -12.75
CA TYR A 559 -4.46 -14.97 -12.44
C TYR A 559 -4.14 -14.11 -13.67
N GLY A 560 -4.23 -12.78 -13.53
CA GLY A 560 -4.07 -11.84 -14.65
C GLY A 560 -5.23 -11.84 -15.65
N GLY A 561 -6.26 -12.63 -15.39
CA GLY A 561 -7.59 -12.51 -15.98
C GLY A 561 -8.43 -11.43 -15.27
N ALA A 562 -9.75 -11.60 -15.24
CA ALA A 562 -10.68 -10.65 -14.62
C ALA A 562 -11.83 -11.32 -13.85
N VAL A 563 -12.46 -10.58 -12.94
CA VAL A 563 -13.76 -10.93 -12.34
C VAL A 563 -14.72 -9.76 -12.47
N GLY A 564 -16.03 -10.04 -12.49
CA GLY A 564 -17.04 -9.00 -12.40
C GLY A 564 -18.38 -9.41 -12.98
N LEU A 565 -19.03 -8.46 -13.65
CA LEU A 565 -20.35 -8.63 -14.25
C LEU A 565 -20.43 -8.07 -15.67
N VAL A 566 -21.23 -8.74 -16.51
CA VAL A 566 -21.70 -8.27 -17.82
C VAL A 566 -23.21 -8.05 -17.72
N GLY A 567 -23.65 -6.80 -17.82
CA GLY A 567 -25.05 -6.41 -17.65
C GLY A 567 -25.88 -6.67 -18.91
N PHE A 568 -27.15 -7.04 -18.71
CA PHE A 568 -28.10 -7.15 -19.83
C PHE A 568 -28.64 -5.79 -20.32
N ASP A 569 -28.23 -4.69 -19.67
CA ASP A 569 -28.32 -3.32 -20.20
C ASP A 569 -27.17 -2.97 -21.18
N GLY A 570 -26.23 -3.90 -21.41
CA GLY A 570 -25.04 -3.69 -22.24
C GLY A 570 -23.85 -3.08 -21.50
N GLY A 571 -23.98 -2.81 -20.19
CA GLY A 571 -22.88 -2.37 -19.34
C GLY A 571 -21.95 -3.51 -18.91
N MET A 572 -20.81 -3.16 -18.34
CA MET A 572 -19.87 -4.14 -17.77
C MET A 572 -19.05 -3.49 -16.65
N ASN A 573 -18.72 -4.25 -15.61
CA ASN A 573 -17.82 -3.77 -14.55
C ASN A 573 -16.91 -4.92 -14.11
N THR A 574 -15.61 -4.82 -14.42
CA THR A 574 -14.62 -5.87 -14.12
C THR A 574 -13.34 -5.33 -13.49
N GLY A 575 -12.75 -6.10 -12.58
CA GLY A 575 -11.43 -5.88 -11.99
C GLY A 575 -10.48 -7.01 -12.37
N LEU A 576 -9.17 -6.74 -12.45
CA LEU A 576 -8.17 -7.78 -12.70
C LEU A 576 -8.08 -8.75 -11.52
N THR A 577 -7.72 -10.00 -11.77
CA THR A 577 -7.49 -11.05 -10.73
C THR A 577 -6.10 -10.93 -10.09
N LEU A 578 -5.80 -9.74 -9.58
CA LEU A 578 -4.62 -9.46 -8.76
C LEU A 578 -4.96 -9.64 -7.28
N ARG A 579 -3.93 -9.88 -6.45
CA ARG A 579 -4.07 -10.09 -4.99
C ARG A 579 -5.22 -11.07 -4.67
N THR A 580 -5.17 -12.21 -5.34
CA THR A 580 -6.23 -13.23 -5.37
C THR A 580 -5.68 -14.55 -4.86
N VAL A 581 -6.45 -15.22 -4.00
CA VAL A 581 -6.27 -16.61 -3.60
C VAL A 581 -7.24 -17.45 -4.44
N ARG A 582 -6.72 -18.40 -5.20
CA ARG A 582 -7.52 -19.49 -5.77
C ARG A 582 -7.47 -20.65 -4.78
N VAL A 583 -8.60 -21.21 -4.41
CA VAL A 583 -8.64 -22.46 -3.64
C VAL A 583 -9.09 -23.57 -4.58
N LYS A 584 -8.37 -24.69 -4.64
CA LYS A 584 -8.79 -25.90 -5.36
C LYS A 584 -8.36 -27.14 -4.58
N LYS A 585 -9.27 -28.08 -4.28
CA LYS A 585 -8.96 -29.32 -3.53
C LYS A 585 -8.26 -29.06 -2.19
N GLY A 586 -8.79 -28.12 -1.41
CA GLY A 586 -8.21 -27.70 -0.13
C GLY A 586 -6.84 -26.99 -0.21
N VAL A 587 -6.27 -26.77 -1.40
CA VAL A 587 -5.01 -26.03 -1.58
C VAL A 587 -5.32 -24.58 -1.94
N ALA A 588 -4.75 -23.64 -1.19
CA ALA A 588 -4.78 -22.20 -1.48
C ALA A 588 -3.56 -21.81 -2.32
N GLU A 589 -3.78 -21.41 -3.58
CA GLU A 589 -2.77 -20.90 -4.50
C GLU A 589 -2.79 -19.36 -4.53
N VAL A 590 -1.63 -18.75 -4.28
CA VAL A 590 -1.38 -17.31 -4.38
C VAL A 590 -0.35 -17.08 -5.48
N ARG A 591 -0.73 -16.43 -6.57
CA ARG A 591 0.19 -16.08 -7.66
C ARG A 591 0.56 -14.59 -7.59
N ALA A 592 1.85 -14.29 -7.67
CA ALA A 592 2.38 -12.95 -7.61
C ALA A 592 3.42 -12.73 -8.72
N GLY A 593 3.42 -11.53 -9.30
CA GLY A 593 4.31 -11.14 -10.39
C GLY A 593 4.93 -9.77 -10.20
N ALA A 594 6.01 -9.53 -10.94
CA ALA A 594 6.80 -8.30 -10.93
C ALA A 594 6.95 -7.78 -12.36
N THR A 595 6.92 -6.46 -12.50
CA THR A 595 7.10 -5.79 -13.79
C THR A 595 8.58 -5.67 -14.09
N LEU A 596 9.01 -6.35 -15.16
CA LEU A 596 10.40 -6.42 -15.55
C LEU A 596 10.68 -5.38 -16.63
N LEU A 597 11.71 -4.58 -16.38
CA LEU A 597 12.28 -3.61 -17.32
C LEU A 597 13.77 -3.91 -17.53
N PHE A 598 14.39 -3.24 -18.51
CA PHE A 598 15.83 -3.39 -18.75
C PHE A 598 16.70 -3.07 -17.51
N ASP A 599 16.29 -2.08 -16.72
CA ASP A 599 17.00 -1.66 -15.51
C ASP A 599 16.62 -2.45 -14.24
N SER A 600 15.73 -3.45 -14.34
CA SER A 600 15.34 -4.31 -13.21
C SER A 600 16.52 -5.09 -12.62
N CYS A 601 16.50 -5.28 -11.30
CA CYS A 601 17.49 -6.07 -10.56
C CYS A 601 16.92 -7.47 -10.28
N PRO A 602 17.45 -8.57 -10.86
CA PRO A 602 16.85 -9.90 -10.80
C PRO A 602 16.44 -10.36 -9.40
N GLU A 603 17.34 -10.21 -8.43
CA GLU A 603 17.14 -10.62 -7.04
C GLU A 603 16.09 -9.76 -6.33
N ALA A 604 15.99 -8.47 -6.70
CA ALA A 604 15.00 -7.56 -6.14
C ALA A 604 13.60 -7.84 -6.67
N GLU A 605 13.46 -8.12 -7.97
CA GLU A 605 12.16 -8.49 -8.57
C GLU A 605 11.66 -9.84 -8.02
N GLU A 606 12.56 -10.81 -7.78
CA GLU A 606 12.20 -12.07 -7.10
C GLU A 606 11.71 -11.81 -5.67
N LEU A 607 12.42 -10.99 -4.89
CA LEU A 607 11.99 -10.58 -3.54
C LEU A 607 10.66 -9.81 -3.55
N GLU A 608 10.41 -8.98 -4.56
CA GLU A 608 9.15 -8.25 -4.71
C GLU A 608 7.97 -9.21 -4.92
N THR A 609 8.13 -10.26 -5.72
CA THR A 609 7.06 -11.28 -5.85
C THR A 609 6.81 -12.04 -4.55
N GLU A 610 7.85 -12.37 -3.77
CA GLU A 610 7.71 -12.99 -2.44
C GLU A 610 6.96 -12.05 -1.47
N LEU A 611 7.28 -10.75 -1.48
CA LEU A 611 6.61 -9.73 -0.65
C LEU A 611 5.14 -9.46 -1.07
N LYS A 612 4.86 -9.44 -2.39
CA LYS A 612 3.50 -9.32 -2.93
C LYS A 612 2.64 -10.53 -2.55
N ALA A 613 3.23 -11.73 -2.48
CA ALA A 613 2.56 -12.95 -2.06
C ALA A 613 2.38 -13.05 -0.53
N SER A 614 3.38 -12.65 0.26
CA SER A 614 3.36 -12.80 1.72
C SER A 614 2.13 -12.13 2.35
N ALA A 615 1.74 -10.94 1.88
CA ALA A 615 0.55 -10.23 2.36
C ALA A 615 -0.78 -11.00 2.18
N MET A 616 -0.82 -11.95 1.25
CA MET A 616 -1.96 -12.86 1.05
C MET A 616 -1.79 -14.16 1.85
N ILE A 617 -0.57 -14.70 1.91
CA ILE A 617 -0.21 -15.89 2.70
C ILE A 617 -0.44 -15.63 4.20
N ASP A 618 -0.14 -14.44 4.70
CA ASP A 618 -0.41 -14.03 6.08
C ASP A 618 -1.91 -14.10 6.44
N ALA A 619 -2.80 -13.86 5.47
CA ALA A 619 -4.24 -14.02 5.65
C ALA A 619 -4.68 -15.49 5.65
N ILE A 620 -3.91 -16.38 5.03
CA ILE A 620 -4.15 -17.84 5.06
C ILE A 620 -3.65 -18.43 6.39
N VAL A 621 -2.38 -18.18 6.74
CA VAL A 621 -1.66 -18.87 7.82
C VAL A 621 -2.02 -18.36 9.22
N GLN A 622 -2.30 -17.07 9.41
CA GLN A 622 -2.53 -16.54 10.77
C GLN A 622 -3.87 -17.00 11.37
N LYS A 623 -3.78 -17.95 12.30
CA LYS A 623 -4.88 -18.38 13.18
C LYS A 623 -5.17 -17.33 14.26
N GLY A 624 -5.83 -16.25 13.86
CA GLY A 624 -6.60 -15.37 14.75
C GLY A 624 -5.83 -14.59 15.80
N SER A 625 -5.24 -13.46 15.40
CA SER A 625 -5.03 -12.32 16.29
C SER A 625 -5.23 -11.01 15.53
N ASP A 626 -6.33 -10.31 15.82
CA ASP A 626 -6.55 -8.90 15.42
C ASP A 626 -5.95 -7.92 16.47
N GLU A 627 -5.21 -8.45 17.45
CA GLU A 627 -4.42 -7.68 18.42
C GLU A 627 -3.01 -7.46 17.87
N GLY A 628 -2.87 -6.39 17.08
CA GLY A 628 -1.65 -6.02 16.37
C GLY A 628 -1.45 -4.52 16.21
N ILE A 629 -2.07 -3.71 17.07
CA ILE A 629 -1.58 -2.36 17.37
C ILE A 629 -0.63 -2.54 18.54
N GLU A 630 0.67 -2.31 18.32
CA GLU A 630 1.68 -2.30 19.39
C GLU A 630 1.19 -1.43 20.55
N SER A 631 1.17 -1.98 21.77
CA SER A 631 0.75 -1.22 22.94
C SER A 631 1.69 -0.03 23.18
N ASN A 632 1.11 1.16 23.36
CA ASN A 632 1.88 2.38 23.65
C ASN A 632 2.75 2.26 24.91
N GLU A 633 2.48 1.28 25.78
CA GLU A 633 3.23 0.95 27.00
C GLU A 633 4.72 0.67 26.72
N ALA A 634 5.07 0.10 25.56
CA ALA A 634 6.46 -0.11 25.16
C ALA A 634 7.18 1.22 24.82
N LYS A 635 6.45 2.21 24.30
CA LYS A 635 6.99 3.56 24.03
C LYS A 635 7.15 4.36 25.33
N GLU A 636 6.24 4.25 26.29
CA GLU A 636 6.29 5.06 27.53
C GLU A 636 7.53 4.81 28.40
N LYS A 637 8.11 3.60 28.39
CA LYS A 637 9.28 3.27 29.23
C LYS A 637 10.61 3.94 28.80
N GLN A 638 10.69 4.58 27.63
CA GLN A 638 11.95 5.16 27.09
C GLN A 638 12.16 6.68 27.30
N PHE A 639 11.33 7.34 28.12
CA PHE A 639 11.25 8.82 28.23
C PHE A 639 11.38 9.39 29.66
N GLN A 640 12.42 9.01 30.41
CA GLN A 640 12.62 9.44 31.81
C GLN A 640 13.91 10.27 32.07
N VAL A 641 14.72 10.63 31.05
CA VAL A 641 16.02 11.34 31.23
C VAL A 641 15.87 12.74 31.87
N GLY A 642 14.70 13.36 31.70
CA GLY A 642 14.30 14.62 32.31
C GLY A 642 13.50 14.48 33.61
N ALA A 643 13.17 13.26 34.07
CA ALA A 643 12.39 13.06 35.27
C ALA A 643 13.06 13.71 36.49
N GLY A 644 12.27 14.31 37.38
CA GLY A 644 12.77 15.10 38.52
C GLY A 644 13.42 16.45 38.14
N LYS A 645 13.89 16.64 36.90
CA LYS A 645 14.58 17.86 36.47
C LYS A 645 13.60 18.99 36.14
N SER A 646 13.95 20.19 36.61
CA SER A 646 13.22 21.42 36.35
C SER A 646 13.97 22.28 35.32
N VAL A 647 13.23 22.73 34.29
CA VAL A 647 13.79 23.48 33.16
C VAL A 647 13.05 24.80 33.01
N ILE A 648 13.79 25.90 32.85
CA ILE A 648 13.22 27.21 32.55
C ILE A 648 13.56 27.58 31.11
N LEU A 649 12.54 27.71 30.27
CA LEU A 649 12.64 28.14 28.89
C LEU A 649 12.39 29.65 28.82
N ILE A 650 13.41 30.44 28.53
CA ILE A 650 13.29 31.89 28.36
C ILE A 650 12.86 32.16 26.92
N ASP A 651 11.64 32.67 26.75
CA ASP A 651 11.00 33.08 25.50
C ASP A 651 11.50 34.46 25.04
N HIS A 652 12.21 34.52 23.91
CA HIS A 652 12.65 35.76 23.25
C HIS A 652 11.67 36.19 22.15
N GLU A 653 10.38 35.95 22.36
CA GLU A 653 9.26 36.31 21.48
C GLU A 653 9.25 35.57 20.13
N ASP A 654 9.71 34.32 20.12
CA ASP A 654 9.66 33.44 18.95
C ASP A 654 8.34 32.64 18.87
N SER A 655 7.83 32.45 17.65
CA SER A 655 6.55 31.77 17.42
C SER A 655 6.58 30.25 17.64
N PHE A 656 7.76 29.63 17.72
CA PHE A 656 7.98 28.19 17.88
C PHE A 656 8.34 27.77 19.31
N VAL A 657 8.48 28.72 20.25
CA VAL A 657 8.92 28.46 21.64
C VAL A 657 8.09 27.39 22.37
N HIS A 658 6.80 27.28 22.07
CA HIS A 658 5.94 26.27 22.69
C HIS A 658 6.15 24.86 22.11
N THR A 659 6.63 24.72 20.88
CA THR A 659 7.03 23.44 20.28
C THR A 659 8.33 22.93 20.91
N LEU A 660 9.33 23.81 21.06
CA LEU A 660 10.57 23.51 21.80
C LEU A 660 10.28 23.14 23.25
N GLY A 661 9.39 23.90 23.90
CA GLY A 661 8.91 23.59 25.25
C GLY A 661 8.08 22.30 25.34
N ASN A 662 7.45 21.84 24.25
CA ASN A 662 6.78 20.54 24.20
C ASN A 662 7.81 19.40 24.12
N TYR A 663 8.80 19.49 23.22
CA TYR A 663 9.88 18.50 23.12
C TYR A 663 10.65 18.34 24.44
N LEU A 664 10.93 19.45 25.13
CA LEU A 664 11.55 19.42 26.46
C LEU A 664 10.66 18.75 27.53
N ARG A 665 9.33 18.78 27.41
CA ARG A 665 8.42 18.05 28.31
C ARG A 665 8.37 16.55 27.99
N GLN A 666 8.52 16.17 26.72
CA GLN A 666 8.58 14.76 26.30
C GLN A 666 9.82 14.02 26.84
N THR A 667 10.81 14.70 27.41
CA THR A 667 11.93 14.04 28.11
C THR A 667 11.59 13.62 29.55
N GLY A 668 10.44 14.05 30.08
CA GLY A 668 10.04 13.91 31.49
C GLY A 668 10.26 15.18 32.33
N ALA A 669 10.87 16.23 31.78
CA ALA A 669 11.24 17.43 32.54
C ALA A 669 10.06 18.38 32.83
N VAL A 670 10.10 19.03 34.00
CA VAL A 670 9.14 20.06 34.40
C VAL A 670 9.53 21.40 33.77
N VAL A 671 8.98 21.69 32.58
CA VAL A 671 9.34 22.87 31.79
C VAL A 671 8.41 24.06 32.06
N ARG A 672 8.96 25.16 32.58
CA ARG A 672 8.29 26.45 32.74
C ARG A 672 8.81 27.46 31.72
N THR A 673 7.92 28.06 30.94
CA THR A 673 8.26 29.11 29.98
C THR A 673 8.10 30.49 30.63
N LEU A 674 9.10 31.37 30.50
CA LEU A 674 9.09 32.75 30.99
C LEU A 674 9.47 33.70 29.86
N ARG A 675 8.75 34.81 29.66
CA ARG A 675 9.16 35.84 28.69
C ARG A 675 10.43 36.55 29.16
N SER A 676 11.35 36.78 28.23
CA SER A 676 12.65 37.44 28.44
C SER A 676 12.58 38.81 29.09
N GLY A 677 13.71 39.24 29.67
CA GLY A 677 13.84 40.51 30.39
C GLY A 677 14.05 40.32 31.90
N SER A 678 14.12 41.43 32.62
CA SER A 678 14.45 41.45 34.06
C SER A 678 13.49 40.64 34.94
N SER A 679 12.21 40.55 34.56
CA SER A 679 11.20 39.76 35.26
C SER A 679 11.50 38.25 35.25
N ALA A 680 12.08 37.72 34.16
CA ALA A 680 12.52 36.32 34.11
C ALA A 680 13.68 36.07 35.08
N LEU A 681 14.69 36.95 35.09
CA LEU A 681 15.84 36.85 35.98
C LEU A 681 15.41 36.94 37.45
N SER A 682 14.55 37.89 37.83
CA SER A 682 13.99 37.98 39.18
C SER A 682 13.14 36.76 39.57
N ALA A 683 12.44 36.13 38.62
CA ALA A 683 11.70 34.90 38.88
C ALA A 683 12.63 33.69 39.11
N ILE A 684 13.74 33.59 38.37
CA ILE A 684 14.78 32.57 38.57
C ILE A 684 15.49 32.82 39.92
N GLU A 685 15.88 34.05 40.22
CA GLU A 685 16.50 34.44 41.49
C GLU A 685 15.61 34.12 42.70
N LYS A 686 14.30 34.37 42.60
CA LYS A 686 13.33 33.96 43.61
C LYS A 686 13.30 32.43 43.80
N LEU A 687 13.34 31.65 42.72
CA LEU A 687 13.36 30.18 42.81
C LEU A 687 14.64 29.66 43.45
N ILE A 688 15.80 30.26 43.15
CA ILE A 688 17.08 29.95 43.82
C ILE A 688 16.96 30.22 45.33
N ASN A 689 16.42 31.38 45.71
CA ASN A 689 16.22 31.76 47.11
C ASN A 689 15.20 30.87 47.86
N GLU A 690 14.26 30.22 47.14
CA GLU A 690 13.33 29.21 47.67
C GLU A 690 13.93 27.78 47.71
N GLY A 691 15.21 27.60 47.37
CA GLY A 691 15.85 26.27 47.30
C GLY A 691 15.44 25.44 46.08
N LYS A 692 14.83 26.05 45.06
CA LYS A 692 14.30 25.42 43.85
C LYS A 692 15.05 25.90 42.60
N LYS A 693 16.39 25.91 42.67
CA LYS A 693 17.28 26.26 41.56
C LYS A 693 16.93 25.39 40.33
N PRO A 694 16.76 25.96 39.13
CA PRO A 694 16.50 25.16 37.92
C PRO A 694 17.74 24.34 37.54
N ASN A 695 17.52 23.12 37.06
CA ASN A 695 18.60 22.23 36.60
C ASN A 695 19.19 22.70 35.28
N MET A 696 18.40 23.34 34.41
CA MET A 696 18.87 23.95 33.16
C MET A 696 18.00 25.14 32.77
N VAL A 697 18.60 26.13 32.13
CA VAL A 697 17.90 27.21 31.43
C VAL A 697 18.08 27.07 29.93
N VAL A 698 16.99 27.12 29.18
CA VAL A 698 17.00 27.10 27.72
C VAL A 698 16.75 28.50 27.20
N LEU A 699 17.68 29.01 26.39
CA LEU A 699 17.57 30.28 25.68
C LEU A 699 16.94 30.00 24.31
N SER A 700 15.65 30.32 24.18
CA SER A 700 14.88 30.08 22.96
C SER A 700 15.37 30.91 21.77
N PRO A 701 14.93 30.57 20.54
CA PRO A 701 15.04 31.47 19.38
C PRO A 701 14.35 32.81 19.62
N GLY A 702 14.55 33.76 18.70
CA GLY A 702 13.91 35.07 18.70
C GLY A 702 14.26 35.87 17.44
N PRO A 703 13.53 36.95 17.15
CA PRO A 703 13.86 37.89 16.08
C PRO A 703 15.04 38.79 16.47
N GLY A 704 15.45 39.69 15.58
CA GLY A 704 16.42 40.75 15.91
C GLY A 704 17.83 40.24 16.21
N ASN A 705 18.49 40.87 17.19
CA ASN A 705 19.86 40.60 17.63
C ASN A 705 19.87 40.22 19.13
N PRO A 706 20.89 39.52 19.64
CA PRO A 706 20.95 39.14 21.06
C PRO A 706 20.93 40.32 22.05
N SER A 707 21.40 41.49 21.60
CA SER A 707 21.36 42.74 22.36
C SER A 707 19.94 43.26 22.61
N ASP A 708 19.00 43.04 21.69
CA ASP A 708 17.60 43.50 21.80
C ASP A 708 16.88 42.85 23.01
N PHE A 709 17.34 41.67 23.43
CA PHE A 709 16.82 40.89 24.56
C PHE A 709 17.75 40.86 25.79
N GLY A 710 18.89 41.55 25.73
CA GLY A 710 19.88 41.55 26.82
C GLY A 710 20.50 40.19 27.10
N LEU A 711 20.67 39.33 26.09
CA LEU A 711 21.12 37.93 26.28
C LEU A 711 22.46 37.82 27.02
N SER A 712 23.38 38.77 26.84
CA SER A 712 24.63 38.82 27.60
C SER A 712 24.42 38.92 29.12
N THR A 713 23.45 39.72 29.59
CA THR A 713 23.09 39.84 31.00
C THR A 713 22.45 38.58 31.54
N THR A 714 21.64 37.89 30.73
CA THR A 714 21.07 36.58 31.06
C THR A 714 22.18 35.53 31.21
N ILE A 715 23.11 35.45 30.27
CA ILE A 715 24.22 34.49 30.29
C ILE A 715 25.14 34.74 31.51
N GLU A 716 25.49 36.00 31.78
CA GLU A 716 26.27 36.39 32.97
C GLU A 716 25.57 35.98 34.29
N PHE A 717 24.26 36.17 34.38
CA PHE A 717 23.47 35.72 35.52
C PHE A 717 23.51 34.19 35.69
N LEU A 718 23.33 33.42 34.62
CA LEU A 718 23.39 31.95 34.67
C LEU A 718 24.77 31.45 35.09
N THR A 719 25.85 32.05 34.57
CA THR A 719 27.22 31.74 34.98
C THR A 719 27.45 32.06 36.46
N LYS A 720 27.05 33.24 36.93
CA LYS A 720 27.17 33.66 38.34
C LYS A 720 26.47 32.69 39.30
N HIS A 721 25.31 32.16 38.92
CA HIS A 721 24.51 31.26 39.76
C HIS A 721 24.78 29.75 39.51
N LYS A 722 25.83 29.41 38.74
CA LYS A 722 26.14 28.03 38.31
C LYS A 722 24.92 27.28 37.76
N ILE A 723 24.21 27.88 36.79
CA ILE A 723 23.07 27.24 36.11
C ILE A 723 23.48 26.84 34.68
N PRO A 724 23.38 25.57 34.30
CA PRO A 724 23.62 25.10 32.93
C PRO A 724 22.69 25.77 31.91
N ALA A 725 23.19 25.99 30.69
CA ALA A 725 22.45 26.70 29.65
C ALA A 725 22.51 26.00 28.29
N PHE A 726 21.34 25.90 27.63
CA PHE A 726 21.23 25.44 26.24
C PHE A 726 20.65 26.53 25.34
N GLY A 727 21.33 26.88 24.26
CA GLY A 727 20.88 27.92 23.32
C GLY A 727 20.31 27.36 22.01
N VAL A 728 19.23 27.94 21.50
CA VAL A 728 18.68 27.63 20.17
C VAL A 728 18.57 28.90 19.34
N CYS A 729 19.10 28.88 18.11
CA CYS A 729 19.13 29.98 17.15
C CYS A 729 19.67 31.30 17.75
N LEU A 730 18.81 32.24 18.16
CA LEU A 730 19.19 33.47 18.86
C LEU A 730 19.97 33.17 20.16
N GLY A 731 19.66 32.07 20.85
CA GLY A 731 20.42 31.60 22.01
C GLY A 731 21.88 31.25 21.68
N LEU A 732 22.16 30.64 20.51
CA LEU A 732 23.55 30.42 20.06
C LEU A 732 24.22 31.76 19.76
N GLN A 733 23.53 32.65 19.05
CA GLN A 733 24.06 33.95 18.65
C GLN A 733 24.45 34.79 19.88
N GLY A 734 23.62 34.80 20.92
CA GLY A 734 23.92 35.48 22.19
C GLY A 734 25.10 34.86 22.96
N MET A 735 25.28 33.53 22.90
CA MET A 735 26.49 32.90 23.46
C MET A 735 27.75 33.29 22.68
N VAL A 736 27.69 33.34 21.34
CA VAL A 736 28.82 33.79 20.51
C VAL A 736 29.21 35.23 20.86
N GLU A 737 28.26 36.17 20.92
CA GLU A 737 28.55 37.56 21.29
C GLU A 737 29.06 37.71 22.74
N HIS A 738 28.41 37.04 23.71
CA HIS A 738 28.77 37.17 25.12
C HIS A 738 30.22 36.74 25.40
N PHE A 739 30.70 35.65 24.78
CA PHE A 739 32.07 35.19 24.95
C PHE A 739 33.10 35.92 24.06
N GLY A 740 32.68 36.93 23.30
CA GLY A 740 33.57 37.81 22.52
C GLY A 740 33.74 37.46 21.03
N GLY A 741 32.89 36.59 20.49
CA GLY A 741 32.79 36.36 19.04
C GLY A 741 31.96 37.42 18.33
N THR A 742 31.97 37.41 16.99
CA THR A 742 31.22 38.36 16.15
C THR A 742 30.14 37.66 15.33
N LEU A 743 28.98 38.30 15.17
CA LEU A 743 27.93 37.83 14.27
C LEU A 743 28.06 38.44 12.86
N GLY A 744 27.77 37.62 11.85
CA GLY A 744 27.69 38.01 10.45
C GLY A 744 26.28 37.83 9.91
N ILE A 745 25.96 38.53 8.83
CA ILE A 745 24.72 38.35 8.07
C ILE A 745 25.00 37.38 6.91
N LEU A 746 24.17 36.35 6.75
CA LEU A 746 24.25 35.44 5.60
C LEU A 746 24.01 36.20 4.29
N GLY A 747 24.80 35.89 3.26
CA GLY A 747 24.58 36.45 1.90
C GLY A 747 23.23 36.03 1.28
N TYR A 748 22.63 34.96 1.80
CA TYR A 748 21.28 34.51 1.46
C TYR A 748 20.54 34.05 2.73
N PRO A 749 19.36 34.59 3.08
CA PRO A 749 18.67 34.27 4.33
C PRO A 749 18.06 32.87 4.32
N MET A 750 18.25 32.15 5.42
CA MET A 750 17.82 30.76 5.58
C MET A 750 16.64 30.70 6.55
N HIS A 751 15.45 31.01 6.04
CA HIS A 751 14.17 31.00 6.77
C HIS A 751 13.29 29.86 6.27
N GLY A 752 13.00 28.88 7.12
CA GLY A 752 12.17 27.71 6.78
C GLY A 752 12.81 26.79 5.74
N LYS A 753 14.13 26.60 5.79
CA LYS A 753 14.88 25.80 4.82
C LYS A 753 15.67 24.69 5.49
N PRO A 754 15.68 23.47 4.92
CA PRO A 754 16.58 22.41 5.36
C PRO A 754 18.04 22.74 4.99
N SER A 755 18.98 22.11 5.67
CA SER A 755 20.38 22.01 5.24
C SER A 755 21.03 20.78 5.86
N GLY A 756 21.91 20.12 5.13
CA GLY A 756 22.83 19.14 5.70
C GLY A 756 23.81 19.82 6.67
N ILE A 757 24.07 19.16 7.80
CA ILE A 757 25.14 19.50 8.73
C ILE A 757 26.05 18.30 8.96
N ILE A 758 27.31 18.60 9.27
CA ILE A 758 28.40 17.68 9.52
C ILE A 758 28.89 17.92 10.95
N LEU A 759 28.99 16.86 11.75
CA LEU A 759 29.56 16.91 13.09
C LEU A 759 31.09 17.06 13.03
N THR A 760 31.63 18.00 13.79
CA THR A 760 33.09 18.16 13.93
C THR A 760 33.68 17.05 14.81
N LYS A 761 35.01 17.04 14.99
CA LYS A 761 35.66 16.10 15.92
C LYS A 761 35.14 16.30 17.36
N GLU A 762 34.94 17.54 17.75
CA GLU A 762 34.45 17.98 19.06
C GLU A 762 32.96 17.60 19.22
N GLY A 763 32.17 17.69 18.14
CA GLY A 763 30.78 17.22 18.10
C GLY A 763 30.59 15.70 18.20
N LYS A 764 31.64 14.90 17.98
CA LYS A 764 31.60 13.42 18.07
C LYS A 764 32.07 12.88 19.41
N THR A 765 32.28 13.74 20.41
CA THR A 765 32.67 13.31 21.77
C THR A 765 31.49 12.68 22.53
N GLU A 766 31.77 11.81 23.50
CA GLU A 766 30.75 11.13 24.32
C GLU A 766 29.94 12.08 25.22
N THR A 767 30.46 13.29 25.46
CA THR A 767 29.83 14.36 26.25
C THR A 767 29.26 15.48 25.37
N SER A 768 29.13 15.24 24.06
CA SER A 768 28.53 16.19 23.13
C SER A 768 27.01 16.17 23.22
N ILE A 769 26.36 17.31 22.98
CA ILE A 769 24.92 17.34 22.72
C ILE A 769 24.51 16.49 21.50
N PHE A 770 25.45 16.10 20.63
CA PHE A 770 25.21 15.27 19.44
C PHE A 770 25.53 13.77 19.62
N THR A 771 25.87 13.31 20.83
CA THR A 771 26.19 11.89 21.07
C THR A 771 25.05 10.97 20.63
N GLY A 772 25.38 9.90 19.90
CA GLY A 772 24.41 8.94 19.35
C GLY A 772 23.74 9.35 18.03
N LEU A 773 24.04 10.53 17.48
CA LEU A 773 23.53 10.97 16.18
C LEU A 773 24.47 10.60 15.02
N PRO A 774 23.94 10.43 13.79
CA PRO A 774 24.77 10.22 12.61
C PRO A 774 25.71 11.40 12.36
N GLU A 775 26.85 11.12 11.73
CA GLU A 775 27.87 12.14 11.40
C GLU A 775 27.32 13.28 10.53
N ASN A 776 26.38 12.96 9.64
CA ASN A 776 25.73 13.90 8.75
C ASN A 776 24.20 13.74 8.85
N PHE A 777 23.45 14.84 8.97
CA PHE A 777 21.99 14.84 8.92
C PHE A 777 21.41 16.21 8.54
N GLU A 778 20.12 16.22 8.16
CA GLU A 778 19.38 17.43 7.79
C GLU A 778 18.75 18.13 9.00
N VAL A 779 18.80 19.46 9.03
CA VAL A 779 18.22 20.31 10.08
C VAL A 779 17.54 21.57 9.53
N ALA A 780 16.60 22.11 10.30
CA ALA A 780 15.81 23.30 9.97
C ALA A 780 16.50 24.63 10.30
N ARG A 781 16.72 25.49 9.29
CA ARG A 781 17.26 26.84 9.48
C ARG A 781 16.17 27.90 9.44
N TYR A 782 16.19 28.77 10.46
CA TYR A 782 15.37 29.99 10.56
C TYR A 782 16.22 31.18 11.03
N HIS A 783 17.30 31.48 10.32
CA HIS A 783 18.23 32.54 10.70
C HIS A 783 18.78 33.34 9.50
N SER A 784 19.03 34.64 9.75
CA SER A 784 19.86 35.51 8.89
C SER A 784 21.23 35.78 9.50
N LEU A 785 21.31 35.80 10.84
CA LEU A 785 22.54 36.01 11.59
C LEU A 785 23.23 34.66 11.87
N HIS A 786 24.56 34.67 11.97
CA HIS A 786 25.35 33.50 12.32
C HIS A 786 26.66 33.92 13.01
N GLY A 787 27.26 33.03 13.81
CA GLY A 787 28.61 33.27 14.35
C GLY A 787 29.67 33.16 13.25
N ILE A 788 30.51 34.20 13.09
CA ILE A 788 31.61 34.20 12.13
C ILE A 788 32.74 33.32 12.68
N LYS A 789 32.95 32.17 12.03
CA LYS A 789 33.87 31.09 12.45
C LYS A 789 35.26 31.60 12.88
N GLU A 790 35.83 32.52 12.13
CA GLU A 790 37.18 33.09 12.31
C GLU A 790 37.29 33.97 13.57
N THR A 791 36.15 34.40 14.12
CA THR A 791 36.06 35.27 15.30
C THR A 791 35.65 34.55 16.57
N LEU A 792 35.31 33.25 16.53
CA LEU A 792 34.91 32.54 17.75
C LEU A 792 36.07 32.52 18.76
N PRO A 793 35.79 32.83 20.05
CA PRO A 793 36.78 32.80 21.10
C PRO A 793 37.26 31.37 21.37
N SER A 794 38.50 31.22 21.83
CA SER A 794 39.10 29.90 22.11
C SER A 794 38.44 29.13 23.25
N SER A 795 37.48 29.73 23.97
CA SER A 795 36.62 29.10 24.98
C SER A 795 35.45 28.31 24.40
N LEU A 796 35.05 28.58 23.15
CA LEU A 796 33.99 27.87 22.44
C LEU A 796 34.59 26.89 21.42
N GLU A 797 34.09 25.66 21.44
CA GLU A 797 34.34 24.64 20.42
C GLU A 797 33.16 24.60 19.45
N ILE A 798 33.46 24.48 18.16
CA ILE A 798 32.44 24.29 17.12
C ILE A 798 32.15 22.80 17.06
N THR A 799 30.90 22.41 17.32
CA THR A 799 30.46 21.00 17.37
C THR A 799 29.75 20.54 16.09
N ALA A 800 29.17 21.47 15.32
CA ALA A 800 28.58 21.17 14.01
C ALA A 800 28.74 22.33 13.02
N ILE A 801 28.87 22.01 11.74
CA ILE A 801 29.00 22.96 10.62
C ILE A 801 28.06 22.54 9.48
N SER A 802 27.47 23.49 8.77
CA SER A 802 26.62 23.26 7.58
C SER A 802 27.44 23.12 6.28
N GLU A 803 26.82 22.60 5.23
CA GLU A 803 27.43 22.46 3.89
C GLU A 803 27.96 23.80 3.32
N ASP A 804 27.31 24.93 3.63
CA ASP A 804 27.77 26.29 3.28
C ASP A 804 28.80 26.88 4.28
N GLY A 805 29.35 26.05 5.17
CA GLY A 805 30.46 26.39 6.07
C GLY A 805 30.07 27.17 7.33
N ILE A 806 28.78 27.40 7.56
CA ILE A 806 28.26 28.18 8.70
C ILE A 806 28.27 27.34 9.98
N VAL A 807 28.61 27.94 11.11
CA VAL A 807 28.59 27.31 12.45
C VAL A 807 27.14 26.94 12.83
N MET A 808 26.91 25.66 13.08
CA MET A 808 25.58 25.10 13.37
C MET A 808 25.42 24.58 14.81
N GLY A 809 26.53 24.29 15.49
CA GLY A 809 26.56 23.92 16.91
C GLY A 809 27.83 24.42 17.59
N ILE A 810 27.71 24.79 18.87
CA ILE A 810 28.84 25.16 19.74
C ILE A 810 28.72 24.51 21.12
N GLN A 811 29.85 24.35 21.80
CA GLN A 811 29.95 23.93 23.21
C GLN A 811 31.09 24.67 23.90
N HIS A 812 30.89 25.11 25.14
CA HIS A 812 31.91 25.81 25.93
C HIS A 812 32.84 24.81 26.63
N LYS A 813 34.15 25.05 26.64
CA LYS A 813 35.15 24.08 27.13
C LYS A 813 35.07 23.75 28.63
N THR A 814 34.67 24.71 29.45
CA THR A 814 34.69 24.59 30.93
C THR A 814 33.36 24.91 31.63
N LEU A 815 32.37 25.42 30.90
CA LEU A 815 31.05 25.75 31.44
C LEU A 815 30.06 24.79 30.78
N PRO A 816 29.02 24.30 31.49
CA PRO A 816 27.98 23.43 30.93
C PRO A 816 27.01 24.25 30.06
N PHE A 817 27.55 24.78 28.97
CA PHE A 817 26.92 25.69 28.02
C PHE A 817 27.12 25.14 26.62
N ALA A 818 26.02 24.87 25.91
CA ALA A 818 26.05 24.44 24.52
C ALA A 818 24.88 25.07 23.75
N ALA A 819 24.99 25.15 22.43
CA ALA A 819 23.92 25.72 21.61
C ALA A 819 23.91 25.20 20.18
N VAL A 820 22.77 25.34 19.52
CA VAL A 820 22.55 25.03 18.10
C VAL A 820 21.97 26.23 17.36
N GLN A 821 22.38 26.44 16.10
CA GLN A 821 21.90 27.56 15.26
C GLN A 821 20.58 27.22 14.55
N PHE A 822 20.35 25.93 14.32
CA PHE A 822 19.12 25.39 13.74
C PHE A 822 18.06 25.14 14.82
N HIS A 823 16.84 24.80 14.39
CA HIS A 823 15.69 24.55 15.26
C HIS A 823 15.46 23.04 15.43
N PRO A 824 15.86 22.41 16.56
CA PRO A 824 15.66 20.99 16.81
C PRO A 824 14.18 20.60 16.92
N GLU A 825 13.30 21.55 17.24
CA GLU A 825 11.85 21.37 17.37
C GLU A 825 11.06 21.49 16.06
N SER A 826 11.72 21.89 14.97
CA SER A 826 11.06 22.19 13.70
C SER A 826 10.78 20.93 12.88
N ILE A 827 9.71 20.97 12.09
CA ILE A 827 9.25 19.90 11.21
C ILE A 827 10.26 19.50 10.10
N LEU A 828 11.24 20.37 9.82
CA LEU A 828 12.35 20.12 8.89
C LEU A 828 13.61 19.53 9.59
N THR A 829 13.56 19.30 10.90
CA THR A 829 14.54 18.51 11.65
C THR A 829 13.85 17.21 12.06
N SER A 830 14.52 16.06 11.91
CA SER A 830 13.96 14.78 12.38
C SER A 830 13.59 14.86 13.87
N PRO A 831 12.35 14.53 14.28
CA PRO A 831 11.94 14.57 15.69
C PRO A 831 12.83 13.71 16.59
N ALA A 832 13.33 12.58 16.09
CA ALA A 832 14.27 11.73 16.80
C ALA A 832 15.61 12.46 17.06
N HIS A 833 16.14 13.18 16.07
CA HIS A 833 17.37 13.95 16.23
C HIS A 833 17.15 15.15 17.18
N GLY A 834 16.04 15.86 17.03
CA GLY A 834 15.67 16.99 17.88
C GLY A 834 15.53 16.58 19.35
N LEU A 835 14.79 15.50 19.63
CA LEU A 835 14.66 14.95 20.98
C LEU A 835 15.98 14.42 21.54
N ALA A 836 16.82 13.78 20.73
CA ALA A 836 18.14 13.30 21.17
C ALA A 836 19.04 14.46 21.62
N ILE A 837 19.12 15.55 20.85
CA ILE A 837 19.90 16.75 21.23
C ILE A 837 19.42 17.31 22.58
N LEU A 838 18.10 17.39 22.79
CA LEU A 838 17.52 17.92 24.03
C LEU A 838 17.68 16.96 25.22
N LYS A 839 17.63 15.64 25.00
CA LYS A 839 17.97 14.62 26.01
C LYS A 839 19.45 14.72 26.41
N ASN A 840 20.36 14.81 25.43
CA ASN A 840 21.80 14.93 25.66
C ASN A 840 22.16 16.23 26.39
N ALA A 841 21.52 17.36 26.04
CA ALA A 841 21.68 18.62 26.78
C ALA A 841 21.26 18.48 28.25
N LEU A 842 20.14 17.79 28.55
CA LEU A 842 19.68 17.50 29.92
C LEU A 842 20.55 16.49 30.69
N SER A 843 21.35 15.69 30.01
CA SER A 843 22.26 14.70 30.62
C SER A 843 23.65 15.28 30.88
N PHE A 844 24.21 16.01 29.92
CA PHE A 844 25.64 16.36 29.92
C PHE A 844 25.92 17.79 30.39
N LEU A 845 24.95 18.71 30.30
CA LEU A 845 25.13 20.08 30.78
C LEU A 845 24.83 20.15 32.29
N ARG A 846 25.83 19.82 33.13
CA ARG A 846 25.78 19.91 34.59
C ARG A 846 27.09 20.44 35.20
N TYR A 847 27.05 20.91 36.44
CA TYR A 847 28.25 21.24 37.22
C TYR A 847 28.65 20.04 38.08
N GLU A 848 29.95 19.89 38.38
CA GLU A 848 30.50 18.74 39.13
C GLU A 848 30.05 18.67 40.60
N ASP A 849 29.46 19.73 41.15
CA ASP A 849 29.01 19.79 42.56
C ASP A 849 27.58 19.22 42.79
N ASP A 850 26.86 18.79 41.75
CA ASP A 850 25.45 18.33 41.83
C ASP A 850 25.31 16.81 42.16
N ASP A 851 26.21 16.25 42.98
CA ASP A 851 26.09 14.88 43.55
C ASP A 851 24.98 14.82 44.62
N SER A 852 23.72 14.96 44.20
CA SER A 852 22.57 14.44 44.95
C SER A 852 22.24 13.05 44.41
N ASP A 853 22.21 12.04 45.29
CA ASP A 853 21.98 10.62 44.99
C ASP A 853 21.03 10.38 43.79
N ASP A 854 21.59 10.21 42.58
CA ASP A 854 20.84 9.75 41.41
C ASP A 854 20.41 8.30 41.69
N GLU A 855 19.11 8.08 41.88
CA GLU A 855 18.54 6.76 42.16
C GLU A 855 19.00 5.74 41.11
N ILE A 856 19.48 4.58 41.58
CA ILE A 856 19.84 3.46 40.71
C ILE A 856 18.60 3.10 39.86
N PRO A 857 18.70 2.96 38.53
CA PRO A 857 17.55 2.72 37.67
C PRO A 857 16.70 1.53 38.14
N GLY A 858 15.38 1.68 38.10
CA GLY A 858 14.43 0.76 38.75
C GLY A 858 14.53 -0.71 38.35
N SER A 859 15.10 -1.04 37.19
CA SER A 859 15.36 -2.44 36.78
C SER A 859 16.49 -3.11 37.57
N VAL A 860 17.40 -2.36 38.19
CA VAL A 860 18.45 -2.90 39.06
C VAL A 860 17.88 -3.23 40.44
N ALA A 861 16.84 -2.53 40.89
CA ALA A 861 16.21 -2.78 42.19
C ALA A 861 15.51 -4.15 42.24
N GLU A 862 14.91 -4.60 41.13
CA GLU A 862 14.32 -5.94 41.00
C GLU A 862 15.39 -7.04 41.04
N VAL A 863 16.48 -6.90 40.27
CA VAL A 863 17.61 -7.86 40.31
C VAL A 863 18.32 -7.88 41.67
N VAL A 864 18.40 -6.73 42.35
CA VAL A 864 18.94 -6.67 43.73
C VAL A 864 17.99 -7.32 44.73
N ALA A 865 16.68 -7.20 44.57
CA ALA A 865 15.69 -7.88 45.42
C ALA A 865 15.73 -9.41 45.25
N ASP A 866 15.84 -9.90 44.01
CA ASP A 866 16.00 -11.34 43.73
C ASP A 866 17.32 -11.90 44.32
N LEU A 867 18.39 -11.10 44.30
CA LEU A 867 19.67 -11.44 44.96
C LEU A 867 19.64 -11.27 46.49
N GLU A 868 18.65 -10.56 47.06
CA GLU A 868 18.43 -10.48 48.51
C GLU A 868 17.71 -11.70 49.08
N GLU A 869 16.90 -12.43 48.29
CA GLU A 869 16.36 -13.75 48.70
C GLU A 869 17.47 -14.80 48.87
N LEU A 870 18.52 -14.74 48.04
CA LEU A 870 19.76 -15.54 48.18
C LEU A 870 20.67 -14.96 49.26
N GLY A 871 20.18 -15.01 50.50
CA GLY A 871 20.74 -14.46 51.73
C GLY A 871 22.20 -14.01 51.67
N VAL A 872 22.42 -12.68 51.63
CA VAL A 872 23.68 -11.95 51.42
C VAL A 872 24.87 -12.39 52.31
N SER A 873 24.67 -13.23 53.31
CA SER A 873 25.73 -13.86 54.12
C SER A 873 26.34 -15.10 53.47
N GLU A 874 25.55 -15.89 52.75
CA GLU A 874 25.99 -17.14 52.10
C GLU A 874 26.83 -16.87 50.85
N LEU A 875 26.42 -15.91 50.01
CA LEU A 875 27.22 -15.41 48.88
C LEU A 875 28.63 -14.96 49.33
N LYS A 876 28.72 -14.40 50.54
CA LYS A 876 29.98 -13.95 51.17
C LYS A 876 30.88 -15.11 51.59
N GLU A 877 30.31 -16.25 51.94
CA GLU A 877 31.04 -17.44 52.36
C GLU A 877 31.55 -18.20 51.12
N ARG A 878 30.70 -18.38 50.10
CA ARG A 878 31.10 -18.95 48.79
C ARG A 878 32.24 -18.17 48.11
N LEU A 879 32.14 -16.83 48.04
CA LEU A 879 33.23 -16.00 47.49
C LEU A 879 34.55 -16.12 48.28
N LYS A 880 34.47 -16.35 49.60
CA LYS A 880 35.64 -16.53 50.46
C LYS A 880 36.27 -17.91 50.26
N ASP A 881 35.47 -18.96 50.14
CA ASP A 881 35.94 -20.32 49.85
C ASP A 881 36.51 -20.45 48.42
N ALA A 882 35.96 -19.69 47.47
CA ALA A 882 36.51 -19.47 46.14
C ALA A 882 37.83 -18.67 46.13
N GLY A 883 38.31 -18.19 47.28
CA GLY A 883 39.61 -17.52 47.44
C GLY A 883 39.67 -16.08 46.93
N ILE A 884 38.55 -15.35 46.94
CA ILE A 884 38.41 -13.99 46.41
C ILE A 884 38.46 -13.00 47.59
N SER A 885 39.58 -12.26 47.73
CA SER A 885 39.72 -11.18 48.71
C SER A 885 39.63 -9.80 48.06
N SER A 886 38.64 -9.01 48.48
CA SER A 886 38.29 -7.71 47.91
C SER A 886 38.36 -6.59 48.95
N GLY A 887 38.70 -5.38 48.51
CA GLY A 887 38.86 -4.19 49.36
C GLY A 887 37.66 -3.24 49.40
N GLY A 888 36.53 -3.60 48.79
CA GLY A 888 35.30 -2.79 48.74
C GLY A 888 34.30 -3.17 49.84
N THR A 889 33.27 -2.35 50.05
CA THR A 889 32.19 -2.68 50.99
C THR A 889 31.30 -3.81 50.46
N LYS A 890 30.60 -4.51 51.36
CA LYS A 890 29.77 -5.68 51.03
C LYS A 890 28.79 -5.41 49.87
N ASN A 891 28.13 -4.25 49.92
CA ASN A 891 27.03 -3.94 49.02
C ASN A 891 27.53 -3.47 47.65
N GLU A 892 28.68 -2.80 47.57
CA GLU A 892 29.29 -2.42 46.28
C GLU A 892 29.59 -3.63 45.39
N LEU A 893 30.01 -4.75 45.98
CA LEU A 893 30.34 -5.98 45.25
C LEU A 893 29.09 -6.62 44.66
N VAL A 894 27.98 -6.64 45.43
CA VAL A 894 26.68 -7.15 44.99
C VAL A 894 26.14 -6.30 43.83
N VAL A 895 26.12 -4.97 43.99
CA VAL A 895 25.65 -4.05 42.94
C VAL A 895 26.48 -4.17 41.66
N LYS A 896 27.81 -4.29 41.76
CA LYS A 896 28.70 -4.43 40.59
C LYS A 896 28.56 -5.79 39.89
N LEU A 897 28.26 -6.87 40.62
CA LEU A 897 27.93 -8.17 40.04
C LEU A 897 26.57 -8.14 39.34
N ALA A 898 25.52 -7.60 39.99
CA ALA A 898 24.18 -7.47 39.41
C ALA A 898 24.19 -6.66 38.10
N LEU A 899 24.84 -5.49 38.11
CA LEU A 899 25.00 -4.64 36.92
C LEU A 899 25.77 -5.32 35.77
N TRP A 900 26.68 -6.25 36.07
CA TRP A 900 27.40 -7.01 35.05
C TRP A 900 26.55 -8.16 34.49
N THR A 901 25.88 -8.92 35.34
CA THR A 901 25.01 -10.03 34.94
C THR A 901 23.92 -9.55 33.99
N GLN A 902 23.22 -8.46 34.35
CA GLN A 902 22.20 -7.84 33.52
C GLN A 902 22.75 -7.42 32.14
N LYS A 903 23.92 -6.76 32.10
CA LYS A 903 24.60 -6.38 30.85
C LYS A 903 24.96 -7.58 29.97
N SER A 904 25.26 -8.72 30.58
CA SER A 904 25.63 -9.95 29.88
C SER A 904 24.41 -10.68 29.32
N GLU A 905 23.30 -10.72 30.07
CA GLU A 905 22.02 -11.28 29.60
C GLU A 905 21.39 -10.45 28.48
N GLU A 906 21.39 -9.12 28.60
CA GLU A 906 20.90 -8.19 27.56
C GLU A 906 21.71 -8.32 26.26
N ALA A 907 23.02 -8.58 26.35
CA ALA A 907 23.88 -8.75 25.17
C ALA A 907 23.73 -10.14 24.49
N ASN A 908 23.41 -11.18 25.26
CA ASN A 908 23.46 -12.59 24.81
C ASN A 908 22.10 -13.31 24.94
N ASN A 909 20.99 -12.59 24.81
CA ASN A 909 19.64 -13.14 24.67
C ASN A 909 19.23 -14.09 25.83
N GLY A 910 19.62 -13.73 27.07
CA GLY A 910 19.29 -14.51 28.28
C GLY A 910 20.22 -15.69 28.60
N GLN A 911 21.44 -15.73 28.04
CA GLN A 911 22.49 -16.65 28.50
C GLN A 911 23.78 -15.90 28.87
N ILE A 912 24.32 -16.19 30.05
CA ILE A 912 25.62 -15.67 30.49
C ILE A 912 26.73 -16.48 29.80
N ASP A 913 27.22 -16.02 28.64
CA ASP A 913 28.39 -16.62 27.99
C ASP A 913 29.69 -16.19 28.70
N PHE A 914 30.10 -17.05 29.62
CA PHE A 914 31.35 -16.91 30.36
C PHE A 914 32.62 -17.23 29.53
N GLU A 915 32.55 -17.96 28.42
CA GLU A 915 33.75 -18.46 27.72
C GLU A 915 34.38 -17.37 26.84
N ASN A 916 33.55 -16.55 26.19
CA ASN A 916 33.99 -15.49 25.28
C ASN A 916 34.38 -14.15 25.95
N MET A 917 34.40 -14.07 27.29
CA MET A 917 34.74 -12.85 28.04
C MET A 917 36.08 -12.22 27.60
N SER A 918 36.07 -10.95 27.20
CA SER A 918 37.27 -10.27 26.68
C SER A 918 38.29 -9.93 27.77
N VAL A 919 39.53 -9.67 27.35
CA VAL A 919 40.62 -9.26 28.26
C VAL A 919 40.36 -7.90 28.90
N PHE A 920 39.53 -7.05 28.28
CA PHE A 920 39.14 -5.76 28.83
C PHE A 920 38.07 -5.91 29.92
N GLU A 921 37.01 -6.68 29.66
CA GLU A 921 35.94 -6.95 30.63
C GLU A 921 36.47 -7.70 31.86
N LEU A 922 37.32 -8.70 31.67
CA LEU A 922 38.00 -9.40 32.78
C LEU A 922 38.85 -8.43 33.63
N ARG A 923 39.39 -7.37 33.03
CA ARG A 923 40.19 -6.35 33.71
C ARG A 923 39.33 -5.36 34.48
N GLU A 924 38.21 -4.91 33.89
CA GLU A 924 37.20 -4.13 34.61
C GLU A 924 36.60 -4.91 35.77
N LEU A 925 36.25 -6.18 35.58
CA LEU A 925 35.72 -7.05 36.63
C LEU A 925 36.71 -7.22 37.79
N LYS A 926 37.99 -7.49 37.49
CA LYS A 926 39.07 -7.53 38.50
C LYS A 926 39.24 -6.20 39.24
N GLN A 927 39.07 -5.07 38.54
CA GLN A 927 39.22 -3.73 39.10
C GLN A 927 38.01 -3.32 39.95
N GLY A 928 36.79 -3.64 39.52
CA GLY A 928 35.52 -3.38 40.22
C GLY A 928 35.31 -4.28 41.44
N LEU A 929 35.73 -5.54 41.38
CA LEU A 929 35.78 -6.46 42.53
C LEU A 929 36.98 -6.21 43.46
N GLY A 930 37.85 -5.24 43.17
CA GLY A 930 38.98 -4.88 44.03
C GLY A 930 40.09 -5.94 44.13
N LEU A 931 40.18 -6.85 43.17
CA LEU A 931 41.10 -8.01 43.15
C LEU A 931 42.52 -7.66 42.71
N LYS A 932 43.14 -6.70 43.41
CA LYS A 932 44.55 -6.33 43.18
C LYS A 932 45.48 -7.41 43.75
N GLY A 933 46.15 -8.15 42.86
CA GLY A 933 47.24 -9.07 43.21
C GLY A 933 46.89 -10.57 43.17
N THR A 934 45.72 -10.98 42.67
CA THR A 934 45.41 -12.40 42.48
C THR A 934 46.28 -13.04 41.40
N THR A 935 46.85 -14.22 41.69
CA THR A 935 47.64 -15.03 40.75
C THR A 935 46.80 -16.00 39.91
N LYS A 936 45.47 -16.03 40.11
CA LYS A 936 44.56 -16.88 39.33
C LYS A 936 44.51 -16.44 37.85
N THR A 937 44.54 -17.42 36.96
CA THR A 937 44.36 -17.29 35.51
C THR A 937 42.94 -16.81 35.15
N LYS A 938 42.69 -16.50 33.87
CA LYS A 938 41.35 -16.11 33.39
C LYS A 938 40.32 -17.18 33.75
N ASP A 939 40.63 -18.43 33.41
CA ASP A 939 39.66 -19.52 33.45
C ASP A 939 39.37 -19.97 34.90
N GLU A 940 40.38 -19.96 35.79
CA GLU A 940 40.19 -20.21 37.22
C GLU A 940 39.30 -19.17 37.93
N LEU A 941 39.31 -17.92 37.44
CA LEU A 941 38.45 -16.85 37.97
C LEU A 941 37.03 -16.95 37.43
N ILE A 942 36.88 -17.31 36.16
CA ILE A 942 35.59 -17.53 35.53
C ILE A 942 34.88 -18.73 36.17
N THR A 943 35.59 -19.85 36.40
CA THR A 943 35.04 -21.01 37.11
C THR A 943 34.61 -20.66 38.53
N ALA A 944 35.44 -19.93 39.28
CA ALA A 944 35.11 -19.48 40.64
C ALA A 944 33.87 -18.55 40.71
N LEU A 945 33.63 -17.76 39.66
CA LEU A 945 32.44 -16.90 39.56
C LEU A 945 31.20 -17.68 39.11
N LYS A 946 31.34 -18.64 38.18
CA LYS A 946 30.27 -19.60 37.83
C LYS A 946 29.77 -20.35 39.07
N GLU A 947 30.68 -20.86 39.90
CA GLU A 947 30.38 -21.59 41.15
C GLU A 947 29.80 -20.71 42.28
N CYS A 948 29.88 -19.38 42.17
CA CYS A 948 29.24 -18.45 43.12
C CYS A 948 27.88 -17.92 42.64
N LEU A 949 27.59 -18.01 41.33
CA LEU A 949 26.33 -17.57 40.71
C LEU A 949 25.35 -18.74 40.50
N MET A 950 25.84 -19.98 40.55
CA MET A 950 25.07 -21.24 40.65
C MET A 950 24.89 -21.69 42.10
#